data_AF-Q7NBQ9-F1
#
_entry.id   AF-Q7NBQ9-F1
#
_cell.length_a   1.000
_cell.length_b   1.000
_cell.length_c   1.000
_cell.angle_alpha   90.00
_cell.angle_beta   90.00
_cell.angle_gamma   90.00
#
_symmetry.space_group_name_H-M   'P 1'
#
loop_
_entity.id
_entity.type
_entity.pdbx_description
1 polymer ?
#
loop_
_entity_poly.entity_id
_entity_poly.type
_entity_poly.pdbx_seq_one_letter_code
_entity_poly.pdbx_strand_id
1 'polypeptide(L)'
;MKRKNILKFVSLLGIGSFVMLAAASCTTPVNPTPNPTPNPTPNPQPKPDPMPNPGGGMMGGNTNPGNGGGTDNAAQQLAEAKAALTTLLNTKSEKVGLYSDYANIQDTLVKAYTAAKEISDKSDATLQEVNNAKTTLETAITTAASSKTSFDEKNPELIKAYNALKETLKNEKSNLDLVMAAEFAAIKNNLDSLYQTAKTLIEGTLQPKMGNNPQVEAINQANQAIVNATQMLETRKNNASTLNTSFLKETLKSASLSAATGDGAATVQQQPGDYSFVAYASDITSLNWNFAQRTVWTADNKLVTSPLPNNSQNSAPLTDVSWIYTLSGTGAKYTLTFDYYGPQTGYLYFPYKLVKDDDKNNIGLQYKLNDGNFEQINFAPTQPVESASTEPARSTMPQTAPENQTSGENMTAASQLNPTTTVSDINVAKATLSNLKFGSNRIEFSVPTQAEDEMPKVAPMIGNMYLTSSDSDTNKNKIYDDLFGNNSVQQDNQTAVTVDLLKGYSLATSWRTYIRQFTGLTGNGVQTSDPVYLIGLIGGSGNRTVASAQMNKKNNPHVNNDGRTFTIYVNAPTQGEYHISGAYLQGSNRARSLKFSTVTSSSNNEVTVTGLMQSNWTTLGHFDTKMISTTVSGTPMKRTLTLNKGLNKIILSGVNNGDTPFIGNLTFTLSATPQTAANPSSTSPQSQTQ
;
A
#
# COMPACT_ATOMS: atom_id res chain seq x y z
N MET A 1 -34.82 35.56 28.82
CA MET A 1 -33.35 35.55 28.57
C MET A 1 -33.07 35.11 27.14
N LYS A 2 -31.85 35.32 26.62
CA LYS A 2 -31.53 35.17 25.19
C LYS A 2 -31.43 33.70 24.76
N ARG A 3 -31.96 33.34 23.58
CA ARG A 3 -31.72 32.03 22.94
C ARG A 3 -30.26 31.96 22.46
N LYS A 4 -29.61 30.80 22.66
CA LYS A 4 -28.35 30.43 22.00
C LYS A 4 -28.49 29.01 21.47
N ASN A 5 -28.60 28.87 20.14
CA ASN A 5 -28.44 27.57 19.49
C ASN A 5 -26.94 27.37 19.25
N ILE A 6 -26.34 26.34 19.86
CA ILE A 6 -25.01 25.88 19.46
C ILE A 6 -25.20 24.90 18.30
N LEU A 7 -24.78 25.30 17.11
CA LEU A 7 -24.70 24.44 15.94
C LEU A 7 -23.34 23.72 15.97
N LYS A 8 -23.33 22.40 15.75
CA LYS A 8 -22.11 21.60 15.80
C LYS A 8 -21.26 21.86 14.55
N PHE A 9 -19.97 22.14 14.74
CA PHE A 9 -19.00 22.08 13.65
C PHE A 9 -18.80 20.61 13.23
N VAL A 10 -18.84 20.37 11.91
CA VAL A 10 -18.33 19.15 11.29
C VAL A 10 -17.16 19.59 10.41
N SER A 11 -15.94 19.19 10.76
CA SER A 11 -14.73 19.55 10.03
C SER A 11 -14.58 18.70 8.77
N LEU A 12 -15.12 19.18 7.65
CA LEU A 12 -14.97 18.53 6.35
C LEU A 12 -13.60 18.88 5.72
N LEU A 13 -12.55 18.22 6.20
CA LEU A 13 -11.33 18.02 5.40
C LEU A 13 -11.68 17.09 4.23
N GLY A 14 -11.23 17.29 3.00
CA GLY A 14 -10.37 18.37 2.49
C GLY A 14 -9.88 18.03 1.09
N ILE A 15 -10.80 17.62 0.20
CA ILE A 15 -10.48 16.92 -1.05
C ILE A 15 -9.98 17.91 -2.11
N GLY A 16 -8.66 18.05 -2.23
CA GLY A 16 -7.97 18.93 -3.18
C GLY A 16 -7.94 18.40 -4.62
N SER A 17 -9.10 18.13 -5.22
CA SER A 17 -9.19 17.69 -6.63
C SER A 17 -8.98 18.87 -7.60
N PHE A 18 -7.75 19.05 -8.08
CA PHE A 18 -7.43 20.01 -9.14
C PHE A 18 -7.91 19.54 -10.52
N VAL A 19 -9.18 19.79 -10.83
CA VAL A 19 -9.70 19.74 -12.20
C VAL A 19 -9.35 21.04 -12.91
N MET A 20 -8.62 20.97 -14.03
CA MET A 20 -8.44 22.13 -14.91
C MET A 20 -9.76 22.47 -15.60
N LEU A 21 -10.48 23.47 -15.09
CA LEU A 21 -11.70 23.99 -15.71
C LEU A 21 -11.34 24.97 -16.83
N ALA A 22 -11.54 24.57 -18.08
CA ALA A 22 -11.39 25.47 -19.22
C ALA A 22 -12.47 26.56 -19.21
N ALA A 23 -12.06 27.83 -19.24
CA ALA A 23 -12.97 28.96 -19.22
C ALA A 23 -13.56 29.25 -20.61
N ALA A 24 -14.70 28.63 -20.93
CA ALA A 24 -15.56 29.02 -22.05
C ALA A 24 -16.69 29.94 -21.57
N SER A 25 -17.03 30.99 -22.34
CA SER A 25 -18.12 31.94 -22.03
C SER A 25 -18.73 32.55 -23.30
N CYS A 26 -20.05 32.81 -23.27
CA CYS A 26 -20.89 33.28 -24.39
C CYS A 26 -21.95 34.30 -23.85
N THR A 27 -23.10 34.65 -24.43
CA THR A 27 -23.93 34.21 -25.58
C THR A 27 -24.93 35.38 -25.88
N THR A 28 -25.43 35.70 -27.09
CA THR A 28 -25.22 35.11 -28.43
C THR A 28 -25.29 36.13 -29.60
N PRO A 29 -26.40 36.86 -29.91
CA PRO A 29 -26.83 36.85 -31.33
C PRO A 29 -27.23 38.17 -32.02
N VAL A 30 -26.74 38.38 -33.27
CA VAL A 30 -27.39 38.85 -34.54
C VAL A 30 -26.29 39.07 -35.62
N ASN A 31 -26.47 38.98 -36.95
CA ASN A 31 -27.37 38.22 -37.85
C ASN A 31 -26.63 38.02 -39.22
N PRO A 32 -27.08 37.17 -40.19
CA PRO A 32 -26.15 36.60 -41.18
C PRO A 32 -26.21 37.12 -42.64
N THR A 33 -25.07 36.95 -43.35
CA THR A 33 -24.90 36.78 -44.83
C THR A 33 -25.24 37.96 -45.78
N PRO A 34 -24.75 37.99 -47.05
CA PRO A 34 -23.93 36.99 -47.78
C PRO A 34 -22.58 37.51 -48.38
N ASN A 35 -21.85 36.58 -49.03
CA ASN A 35 -20.64 36.76 -49.84
C ASN A 35 -20.91 37.58 -51.14
N PRO A 36 -19.93 38.31 -51.73
CA PRO A 36 -19.08 37.71 -52.77
C PRO A 36 -17.59 38.15 -52.80
N THR A 37 -16.73 37.27 -53.30
CA THR A 37 -15.30 37.53 -53.64
C THR A 37 -15.12 38.13 -55.04
N PRO A 38 -14.26 39.16 -55.20
CA PRO A 38 -13.53 39.43 -56.45
C PRO A 38 -12.03 39.07 -56.37
N ASN A 39 -11.37 38.96 -57.54
CA ASN A 39 -9.97 38.55 -57.71
C ASN A 39 -8.97 39.76 -57.69
N PRO A 40 -7.64 39.56 -57.60
CA PRO A 40 -6.65 40.63 -57.41
C PRO A 40 -6.09 41.21 -58.73
N THR A 41 -5.39 42.36 -58.67
CA THR A 41 -4.45 42.89 -59.69
C THR A 41 -3.60 44.06 -59.08
N PRO A 42 -2.51 44.58 -59.70
CA PRO A 42 -1.21 44.54 -58.99
C PRO A 42 -0.29 45.79 -59.03
N ASN A 43 0.76 45.74 -58.19
CA ASN A 43 2.05 46.47 -58.29
C ASN A 43 2.00 48.00 -58.06
N PRO A 44 3.16 48.68 -57.82
CA PRO A 44 4.04 49.07 -58.92
C PRO A 44 5.57 48.91 -58.69
N GLN A 45 6.28 48.93 -59.82
CA GLN A 45 7.72 48.71 -60.03
C GLN A 45 8.60 49.94 -59.68
N PRO A 46 9.89 49.79 -59.29
CA PRO A 46 10.77 50.90 -58.89
C PRO A 46 11.29 51.79 -60.04
N LYS A 47 11.71 53.02 -59.69
CA LYS A 47 12.29 54.05 -60.58
C LYS A 47 12.95 55.18 -59.74
N PRO A 48 13.88 55.99 -60.27
CA PRO A 48 15.21 55.64 -60.83
C PRO A 48 16.37 56.40 -60.13
N ASP A 49 17.62 56.02 -60.45
CA ASP A 49 18.80 56.83 -60.16
C ASP A 49 18.89 58.12 -61.01
N PRO A 50 19.44 59.23 -60.47
CA PRO A 50 19.91 60.37 -61.26
C PRO A 50 21.39 60.21 -61.66
N MET A 51 21.67 60.18 -62.97
CA MET A 51 23.03 60.32 -63.54
C MET A 51 23.34 61.80 -63.93
N PRO A 52 24.59 62.17 -64.30
CA PRO A 52 25.18 63.46 -63.89
C PRO A 52 25.30 64.56 -64.98
N ASN A 53 26.03 65.63 -64.61
CA ASN A 53 26.63 66.71 -65.45
C ASN A 53 25.70 67.88 -65.84
N PRO A 54 26.21 69.07 -66.27
CA PRO A 54 27.62 69.46 -66.48
C PRO A 54 28.12 70.84 -65.97
N GLY A 55 29.38 70.87 -65.51
CA GLY A 55 30.41 71.88 -65.85
C GLY A 55 30.39 73.34 -65.33
N GLY A 56 31.58 73.86 -64.95
CA GLY A 56 31.97 75.26 -65.26
C GLY A 56 32.49 76.20 -64.14
N GLY A 57 33.80 76.18 -63.84
CA GLY A 57 34.55 77.28 -63.19
C GLY A 57 34.29 77.56 -61.69
N MET A 58 35.16 78.22 -60.91
CA MET A 58 36.43 78.90 -61.23
C MET A 58 37.33 79.03 -59.97
N MET A 59 38.65 79.07 -60.20
CA MET A 59 39.79 79.18 -59.25
C MET A 59 39.59 79.91 -57.90
N GLY A 60 40.16 79.36 -56.82
CA GLY A 60 40.62 80.14 -55.65
C GLY A 60 40.81 79.36 -54.33
N GLY A 61 42.02 79.34 -53.77
CA GLY A 61 42.25 78.96 -52.35
C GLY A 61 43.07 77.69 -52.06
N ASN A 62 44.35 77.64 -52.46
CA ASN A 62 45.30 76.69 -51.85
C ASN A 62 45.72 77.19 -50.46
N THR A 63 45.12 76.64 -49.40
CA THR A 63 45.70 76.65 -48.06
C THR A 63 45.56 75.29 -47.40
N ASN A 64 46.54 74.42 -47.67
CA ASN A 64 46.94 73.35 -46.75
C ASN A 64 47.15 73.94 -45.32
N PRO A 65 46.39 73.54 -44.29
CA PRO A 65 46.75 73.80 -42.91
C PRO A 65 47.92 72.88 -42.55
N GLY A 66 49.14 73.38 -42.78
CA GLY A 66 50.35 72.58 -42.76
C GLY A 66 50.59 71.87 -41.42
N ASN A 67 50.97 70.60 -41.51
CA ASN A 67 51.76 69.85 -40.52
C ASN A 67 52.71 70.78 -39.73
N GLY A 68 52.40 71.05 -38.46
CA GLY A 68 53.00 72.15 -37.71
C GLY A 68 52.78 72.01 -36.20
N GLY A 69 53.43 71.02 -35.59
CA GLY A 69 53.28 70.64 -34.18
C GLY A 69 52.41 69.39 -34.03
N GLY A 70 52.79 68.38 -33.25
CA GLY A 70 53.97 68.26 -32.39
C GLY A 70 53.58 67.55 -31.10
N THR A 71 53.74 66.22 -31.06
CA THR A 71 53.30 65.28 -29.99
C THR A 71 51.80 65.27 -29.63
N ASP A 72 51.17 66.41 -29.43
CA ASP A 72 49.92 66.54 -28.66
C ASP A 72 48.71 65.89 -29.35
N ASN A 73 48.57 66.05 -30.68
CA ASN A 73 47.49 65.41 -31.45
C ASN A 73 47.59 63.87 -31.42
N ALA A 74 48.80 63.31 -31.44
CA ALA A 74 49.01 61.86 -31.35
C ALA A 74 48.75 61.34 -29.91
N ALA A 75 49.12 62.12 -28.89
CA ALA A 75 48.82 61.81 -27.50
C ALA A 75 47.30 61.86 -27.22
N GLN A 76 46.59 62.85 -27.76
CA GLN A 76 45.14 62.97 -27.68
C GLN A 76 44.44 61.78 -28.35
N GLN A 77 44.81 61.43 -29.59
CA GLN A 77 44.23 60.28 -30.29
C GLN A 77 44.46 58.96 -29.53
N LEU A 78 45.64 58.78 -28.90
CA LEU A 78 45.93 57.61 -28.05
C LEU A 78 45.07 57.60 -26.78
N ALA A 79 44.87 58.75 -26.13
CA ALA A 79 44.00 58.87 -24.95
C ALA A 79 42.54 58.57 -25.30
N GLU A 80 42.03 59.11 -26.41
CA GLU A 80 40.67 58.85 -26.91
C GLU A 80 40.48 57.36 -27.28
N ALA A 81 41.46 56.75 -27.96
CA ALA A 81 41.44 55.32 -28.28
C ALA A 81 41.45 54.45 -27.01
N LYS A 82 42.28 54.77 -26.00
CA LYS A 82 42.29 54.05 -24.71
C LYS A 82 40.98 54.24 -23.94
N ALA A 83 40.36 55.43 -23.97
CA ALA A 83 39.05 55.68 -23.35
C ALA A 83 37.93 54.88 -24.03
N ALA A 84 37.94 54.79 -25.36
CA ALA A 84 36.99 53.97 -26.12
C ALA A 84 37.16 52.47 -25.82
N LEU A 85 38.41 51.97 -25.79
CA LEU A 85 38.71 50.59 -25.41
C LEU A 85 38.27 50.28 -23.96
N THR A 86 38.54 51.19 -23.02
CA THR A 86 38.09 51.06 -21.61
C THR A 86 36.57 50.99 -21.51
N THR A 87 35.86 51.85 -22.27
CA THR A 87 34.39 51.85 -22.33
C THR A 87 33.85 50.50 -22.82
N LEU A 88 34.48 49.91 -23.83
CA LEU A 88 34.11 48.60 -24.35
C LEU A 88 34.40 47.47 -23.34
N LEU A 89 35.58 47.48 -22.70
CA LEU A 89 35.97 46.53 -21.65
C LEU A 89 34.99 46.53 -20.47
N ASN A 90 34.45 47.70 -20.09
CA ASN A 90 33.45 47.81 -19.02
C ASN A 90 32.15 47.03 -19.33
N THR A 91 31.83 46.77 -20.59
CA THR A 91 30.65 45.96 -20.97
C THR A 91 30.84 44.45 -20.77
N LYS A 92 32.03 43.98 -20.36
CA LYS A 92 32.38 42.54 -20.22
C LYS A 92 31.32 41.74 -19.45
N SER A 93 30.88 42.22 -18.29
CA SER A 93 29.95 41.47 -17.45
C SER A 93 28.58 41.29 -18.11
N GLU A 94 28.09 42.32 -18.81
CA GLU A 94 26.84 42.27 -19.57
C GLU A 94 26.97 41.32 -20.76
N LYS A 95 27.94 41.56 -21.65
CA LYS A 95 28.06 40.80 -22.90
C LYS A 95 28.45 39.34 -22.68
N VAL A 96 29.29 39.02 -21.69
CA VAL A 96 29.65 37.63 -21.35
C VAL A 96 28.49 36.91 -20.62
N GLY A 97 27.66 37.63 -19.88
CA GLY A 97 26.50 37.08 -19.18
C GLY A 97 25.43 36.50 -20.10
N LEU A 98 25.28 37.07 -21.31
CA LEU A 98 24.33 36.60 -22.34
C LEU A 98 24.60 35.18 -22.85
N TYR A 99 25.80 34.64 -22.63
CA TYR A 99 26.26 33.35 -23.15
C TYR A 99 26.46 32.28 -22.06
N SER A 100 25.81 32.42 -20.89
CA SER A 100 25.91 31.46 -19.78
C SER A 100 25.56 30.02 -20.16
N ASP A 101 24.54 29.83 -21.00
CA ASP A 101 24.17 28.52 -21.55
C ASP A 101 25.00 28.13 -22.81
N TYR A 102 25.97 28.93 -23.24
CA TYR A 102 26.73 28.77 -24.49
C TYR A 102 28.23 28.83 -24.21
N ALA A 103 28.73 27.91 -23.38
CA ALA A 103 30.04 27.99 -22.76
C ALA A 103 31.22 28.16 -23.74
N ASN A 104 31.13 27.62 -24.96
CA ASN A 104 32.12 27.80 -26.04
C ASN A 104 32.20 29.27 -26.53
N ILE A 105 31.06 29.86 -26.88
CA ILE A 105 30.95 31.28 -27.26
C ILE A 105 31.41 32.17 -26.10
N GLN A 106 31.00 31.84 -24.88
CA GLN A 106 31.39 32.56 -23.68
C GLN A 106 32.91 32.54 -23.45
N ASP A 107 33.56 31.37 -23.59
CA ASP A 107 35.00 31.20 -23.41
C ASP A 107 35.81 32.00 -24.45
N THR A 108 35.39 31.93 -25.71
CA THR A 108 35.97 32.69 -26.82
C THR A 108 35.86 34.19 -26.59
N LEU A 109 34.69 34.67 -26.15
CA LEU A 109 34.47 36.08 -25.84
C LEU A 109 35.28 36.53 -24.62
N VAL A 110 35.36 35.71 -23.56
CA VAL A 110 36.18 35.99 -22.37
C VAL A 110 37.66 36.13 -22.73
N LYS A 111 38.19 35.27 -23.61
CA LYS A 111 39.57 35.37 -24.12
C LYS A 111 39.81 36.68 -24.86
N ALA A 112 38.89 37.09 -25.76
CA ALA A 112 38.99 38.37 -26.46
C ALA A 112 38.99 39.57 -25.49
N TYR A 113 38.11 39.57 -24.47
CA TYR A 113 38.11 40.60 -23.42
C TYR A 113 39.38 40.63 -22.58
N THR A 114 40.06 39.48 -22.39
CA THR A 114 41.32 39.42 -21.63
C THR A 114 42.48 39.98 -22.46
N ALA A 115 42.65 39.54 -23.70
CA ALA A 115 43.67 40.08 -24.61
C ALA A 115 43.50 41.60 -24.86
N ALA A 116 42.26 42.06 -25.01
CA ALA A 116 41.96 43.49 -25.12
C ALA A 116 42.29 44.29 -23.84
N LYS A 117 42.17 43.67 -22.65
CA LYS A 117 42.59 44.29 -21.38
C LYS A 117 44.11 44.35 -21.26
N GLU A 118 44.84 43.31 -21.67
CA GLU A 118 46.31 43.30 -21.66
C GLU A 118 46.90 44.49 -22.46
N ILE A 119 46.32 44.81 -23.62
CA ILE A 119 46.71 45.99 -24.41
C ILE A 119 46.26 47.32 -23.77
N SER A 120 45.13 47.34 -23.07
CA SER A 120 44.66 48.53 -22.34
C SER A 120 45.58 48.89 -21.18
N ASP A 121 45.98 47.88 -20.41
CA ASP A 121 46.85 47.97 -19.22
C ASP A 121 48.33 48.25 -19.59
N LYS A 122 48.77 47.86 -20.79
CA LYS A 122 50.13 48.11 -21.30
C LYS A 122 50.44 49.61 -21.34
N SER A 123 51.47 50.04 -20.61
CA SER A 123 51.85 51.45 -20.42
C SER A 123 52.41 52.10 -21.70
N ASP A 124 53.17 51.35 -22.50
CA ASP A 124 53.80 51.75 -23.76
C ASP A 124 52.95 51.39 -25.01
N ALA A 125 51.66 51.06 -24.83
CA ALA A 125 50.78 50.67 -25.94
C ALA A 125 50.63 51.78 -26.98
N THR A 126 50.94 51.47 -28.23
CA THR A 126 50.81 52.39 -29.37
C THR A 126 49.35 52.59 -29.80
N LEU A 127 49.08 53.68 -30.51
CA LEU A 127 47.76 53.97 -31.09
C LEU A 127 47.26 52.84 -32.00
N GLN A 128 48.18 52.18 -32.73
CA GLN A 128 47.84 51.04 -33.58
C GLN A 128 47.48 49.79 -32.78
N GLU A 129 48.23 49.47 -31.71
CA GLU A 129 47.87 48.35 -30.82
C GLU A 129 46.50 48.56 -30.16
N VAL A 130 46.24 49.76 -29.64
CA VAL A 130 44.97 50.08 -28.96
C VAL A 130 43.78 50.03 -29.93
N ASN A 131 43.92 50.60 -31.14
CA ASN A 131 42.87 50.53 -32.16
C ASN A 131 42.65 49.09 -32.66
N ASN A 132 43.72 48.31 -32.88
CA ASN A 132 43.60 46.89 -33.23
C ASN A 132 42.86 46.12 -32.13
N ALA A 133 43.25 46.27 -30.86
CA ALA A 133 42.62 45.59 -29.73
C ALA A 133 41.13 45.95 -29.59
N LYS A 134 40.77 47.21 -29.80
CA LYS A 134 39.38 47.67 -29.86
C LYS A 134 38.63 46.96 -30.99
N THR A 135 39.12 47.04 -32.23
CA THR A 135 38.47 46.43 -33.41
C THR A 135 38.34 44.91 -33.28
N THR A 136 39.34 44.22 -32.73
CA THR A 136 39.28 42.79 -32.43
C THR A 136 38.20 42.46 -31.39
N LEU A 137 38.04 43.29 -30.34
CA LEU A 137 37.00 43.08 -29.33
C LEU A 137 35.59 43.38 -29.88
N GLU A 138 35.41 44.45 -30.66
CA GLU A 138 34.15 44.77 -31.35
C GLU A 138 33.74 43.64 -32.32
N THR A 139 34.72 43.10 -33.03
CA THR A 139 34.55 41.91 -33.90
C THR A 139 34.13 40.70 -33.07
N ALA A 140 34.84 40.37 -31.98
CA ALA A 140 34.54 39.21 -31.14
C ALA A 140 33.15 39.28 -30.48
N ILE A 141 32.70 40.47 -30.05
CA ILE A 141 31.34 40.70 -29.54
C ILE A 141 30.30 40.43 -30.63
N THR A 142 30.56 40.91 -31.86
CA THR A 142 29.68 40.72 -33.02
C THR A 142 29.62 39.25 -33.44
N THR A 143 30.77 38.57 -33.49
CA THR A 143 30.88 37.13 -33.78
C THR A 143 30.20 36.27 -32.72
N ALA A 144 30.27 36.65 -31.44
CA ALA A 144 29.55 35.93 -30.37
C ALA A 144 28.03 35.98 -30.59
N ALA A 145 27.49 37.14 -30.95
CA ALA A 145 26.06 37.30 -31.23
C ALA A 145 25.61 36.48 -32.45
N SER A 146 26.31 36.59 -33.59
CA SER A 146 25.96 35.84 -34.80
C SER A 146 26.18 34.32 -34.66
N SER A 147 27.20 33.90 -33.90
CA SER A 147 27.41 32.48 -33.57
C SER A 147 26.26 31.91 -32.74
N LYS A 148 25.70 32.70 -31.80
CA LYS A 148 24.53 32.28 -31.03
C LYS A 148 23.30 32.16 -31.92
N THR A 149 22.98 33.18 -32.72
CA THR A 149 21.85 33.11 -33.67
C THR A 149 21.96 31.89 -34.59
N SER A 150 23.14 31.63 -35.16
CA SER A 150 23.35 30.49 -36.05
C SER A 150 23.45 29.13 -35.33
N PHE A 151 23.63 29.11 -34.01
CA PHE A 151 23.40 27.93 -33.18
C PHE A 151 21.90 27.71 -32.98
N ASP A 152 21.17 28.77 -32.60
CA ASP A 152 19.74 28.73 -32.28
C ASP A 152 18.91 28.23 -33.48
N GLU A 153 19.16 28.79 -34.67
CA GLU A 153 18.52 28.41 -35.94
C GLU A 153 18.72 26.93 -36.29
N LYS A 154 19.86 26.35 -35.90
CA LYS A 154 20.20 24.94 -36.17
C LYS A 154 19.70 23.98 -35.09
N ASN A 155 19.39 24.46 -33.89
CA ASN A 155 19.08 23.63 -32.71
C ASN A 155 17.76 24.03 -31.99
N PRO A 156 16.65 24.36 -32.70
CA PRO A 156 15.46 24.93 -32.06
C PRO A 156 14.79 23.99 -31.04
N GLU A 157 14.66 22.69 -31.37
CA GLU A 157 14.06 21.70 -30.46
C GLU A 157 14.96 21.39 -29.25
N LEU A 158 16.29 21.52 -29.37
CA LEU A 158 17.21 21.40 -28.24
C LEU A 158 17.01 22.54 -27.24
N ILE A 159 16.93 23.79 -27.73
CA ILE A 159 16.71 24.98 -26.91
C ILE A 159 15.35 24.91 -26.20
N LYS A 160 14.32 24.49 -26.93
CA LYS A 160 12.96 24.26 -26.40
C LYS A 160 12.94 23.19 -25.29
N ALA A 161 13.60 22.05 -25.49
CA ALA A 161 13.71 20.99 -24.48
C ALA A 161 14.50 21.45 -23.24
N TYR A 162 15.64 22.11 -23.46
CA TYR A 162 16.53 22.63 -22.41
C TYR A 162 15.85 23.71 -21.56
N ASN A 163 15.15 24.64 -22.18
CA ASN A 163 14.36 25.65 -21.47
C ASN A 163 13.19 25.03 -20.70
N ALA A 164 12.49 24.05 -21.27
CA ALA A 164 11.44 23.32 -20.55
C ALA A 164 11.98 22.59 -19.30
N LEU A 165 13.18 21.99 -19.40
CA LEU A 165 13.85 21.39 -18.24
C LEU A 165 14.25 22.45 -17.20
N LYS A 166 14.76 23.62 -17.61
CA LYS A 166 15.08 24.73 -16.71
C LYS A 166 13.85 25.29 -15.98
N GLU A 167 12.67 25.31 -16.61
CA GLU A 167 11.41 25.63 -15.93
C GLU A 167 10.99 24.53 -14.94
N THR A 168 11.10 23.26 -15.31
CA THR A 168 10.82 22.12 -14.41
C THR A 168 11.72 22.14 -13.16
N LEU A 169 13.00 22.47 -13.31
CA LEU A 169 13.96 22.57 -12.20
C LEU A 169 13.56 23.62 -11.13
N LYS A 170 12.85 24.70 -11.50
CA LYS A 170 12.41 25.72 -10.53
C LYS A 170 11.47 25.15 -9.46
N ASN A 171 10.78 24.05 -9.76
CA ASN A 171 9.85 23.38 -8.86
C ASN A 171 10.53 22.33 -7.95
N GLU A 172 11.85 22.17 -8.01
CA GLU A 172 12.58 21.21 -7.16
C GLU A 172 12.24 21.39 -5.68
N LYS A 173 12.47 22.59 -5.13
CA LYS A 173 12.27 22.83 -3.70
C LYS A 173 10.84 22.56 -3.25
N SER A 174 9.85 23.09 -3.98
CA SER A 174 8.43 22.90 -3.64
C SER A 174 8.01 21.43 -3.73
N ASN A 175 8.55 20.65 -4.66
CA ASN A 175 8.24 19.23 -4.78
C ASN A 175 8.97 18.36 -3.73
N LEU A 176 10.19 18.71 -3.33
CA LEU A 176 10.93 18.01 -2.28
C LEU A 176 10.40 18.32 -0.87
N ASP A 177 9.97 19.56 -0.61
CA ASP A 177 9.36 19.96 0.67
C ASP A 177 8.12 19.11 1.01
N LEU A 178 7.38 18.61 0.00
CA LEU A 178 6.22 17.73 0.14
C LEU A 178 6.53 16.30 0.62
N VAL A 179 7.79 15.88 0.62
CA VAL A 179 8.24 14.50 0.96
C VAL A 179 9.34 14.47 2.02
N MET A 180 9.41 15.49 2.88
CA MET A 180 10.39 15.59 3.97
C MET A 180 10.11 14.67 5.19
N ALA A 181 8.93 14.02 5.26
CA ALA A 181 8.62 13.07 6.34
C ALA A 181 9.37 11.74 6.13
N ALA A 182 9.81 11.11 7.22
CA ALA A 182 10.65 9.90 7.17
C ALA A 182 10.00 8.73 6.41
N GLU A 183 8.67 8.59 6.47
CA GLU A 183 7.91 7.59 5.71
C GLU A 183 8.00 7.76 4.17
N PHE A 184 8.35 8.97 3.69
CA PHE A 184 8.51 9.28 2.28
C PHE A 184 9.98 9.29 1.82
N ALA A 185 10.93 8.86 2.65
CA ALA A 185 12.37 8.94 2.34
C ALA A 185 12.75 8.29 0.99
N ALA A 186 12.12 7.16 0.62
CA ALA A 186 12.36 6.54 -0.68
C ALA A 186 11.81 7.36 -1.86
N ILE A 187 10.68 8.05 -1.67
CA ILE A 187 10.09 8.98 -2.66
C ILE A 187 10.99 10.22 -2.82
N LYS A 188 11.48 10.77 -1.70
CA LYS A 188 12.44 11.88 -1.72
C LYS A 188 13.72 11.50 -2.45
N ASN A 189 14.33 10.35 -2.11
CA ASN A 189 15.55 9.88 -2.77
C ASN A 189 15.35 9.63 -4.28
N ASN A 190 14.17 9.17 -4.70
CA ASN A 190 13.82 9.06 -6.12
C ASN A 190 13.75 10.43 -6.81
N LEU A 191 13.06 11.41 -6.21
CA LEU A 191 12.96 12.77 -6.75
C LEU A 191 14.31 13.49 -6.76
N ASP A 192 15.08 13.44 -5.67
CA ASP A 192 16.43 14.00 -5.57
C ASP A 192 17.31 13.51 -6.74
N SER A 193 17.34 12.19 -6.98
CA SER A 193 18.13 11.58 -8.06
C SER A 193 17.72 12.09 -9.46
N LEU A 194 16.42 12.24 -9.72
CA LEU A 194 15.91 12.80 -10.97
C LEU A 194 16.29 14.28 -11.13
N TYR A 195 16.19 15.07 -10.06
CA TYR A 195 16.59 16.48 -10.07
C TYR A 195 18.10 16.67 -10.25
N GLN A 196 18.94 15.84 -9.63
CA GLN A 196 20.40 15.86 -9.87
C GLN A 196 20.75 15.46 -11.30
N THR A 197 20.11 14.42 -11.85
CA THR A 197 20.27 14.02 -13.27
C THR A 197 19.95 15.18 -14.22
N ALA A 198 18.85 15.90 -13.96
CA ALA A 198 18.46 17.08 -14.72
C ALA A 198 19.44 18.25 -14.56
N LYS A 199 19.95 18.51 -13.34
CA LYS A 199 20.97 19.55 -13.09
C LYS A 199 22.24 19.30 -13.88
N THR A 200 22.76 18.07 -13.88
CA THR A 200 23.96 17.69 -14.65
C THR A 200 23.82 18.01 -16.15
N LEU A 201 22.62 17.83 -16.73
CA LEU A 201 22.34 18.17 -18.13
C LEU A 201 22.31 19.68 -18.39
N ILE A 202 21.84 20.48 -17.43
CA ILE A 202 21.82 21.95 -17.54
C ILE A 202 23.21 22.55 -17.27
N GLU A 203 23.95 22.01 -16.29
CA GLU A 203 25.34 22.41 -15.99
C GLU A 203 26.31 22.10 -17.14
N GLY A 204 25.99 21.11 -17.98
CA GLY A 204 26.69 20.85 -19.25
C GLY A 204 26.55 21.97 -20.29
N THR A 205 25.53 22.84 -20.17
CA THR A 205 25.15 23.92 -21.11
C THR A 205 24.67 23.45 -22.49
N LEU A 206 24.01 24.32 -23.27
CA LEU A 206 23.58 24.03 -24.65
C LEU A 206 24.77 23.80 -25.59
N GLN A 207 25.87 24.53 -25.37
CA GLN A 207 27.09 24.46 -26.19
C GLN A 207 28.33 24.37 -25.30
N PRO A 208 28.73 23.14 -24.88
CA PRO A 208 29.91 22.91 -24.05
C PRO A 208 31.20 23.47 -24.66
N LYS A 209 32.18 23.83 -23.81
CA LYS A 209 33.51 24.30 -24.26
C LYS A 209 34.27 23.25 -25.09
N MET A 210 34.08 21.98 -24.77
CA MET A 210 34.64 20.81 -25.46
C MET A 210 33.64 19.66 -25.38
N GLY A 211 33.64 18.78 -26.39
CA GLY A 211 32.68 17.68 -26.49
C GLY A 211 31.45 18.04 -27.34
N ASN A 212 30.45 17.16 -27.33
CA ASN A 212 29.23 17.29 -28.11
C ASN A 212 28.13 18.04 -27.33
N ASN A 213 27.25 18.75 -28.03
CA ASN A 213 26.03 19.32 -27.46
C ASN A 213 25.18 18.21 -26.77
N PRO A 214 24.46 18.50 -25.68
CA PRO A 214 23.55 17.55 -25.06
C PRO A 214 22.45 17.12 -26.05
N GLN A 215 22.01 15.87 -25.93
CA GLN A 215 21.02 15.29 -26.85
C GLN A 215 19.59 15.65 -26.44
N VAL A 216 18.74 15.92 -27.42
CA VAL A 216 17.34 16.36 -27.22
C VAL A 216 16.53 15.30 -26.48
N GLU A 217 16.79 14.03 -26.79
CA GLU A 217 16.18 12.85 -26.21
C GLU A 217 16.52 12.72 -24.72
N ALA A 218 17.79 12.95 -24.33
CA ALA A 218 18.24 12.85 -22.95
C ALA A 218 17.62 13.95 -22.07
N ILE A 219 17.55 15.18 -22.57
CA ILE A 219 16.90 16.30 -21.89
C ILE A 219 15.39 16.04 -21.74
N ASN A 220 14.73 15.58 -22.81
CA ASN A 220 13.30 15.25 -22.77
C ASN A 220 13.00 14.08 -21.83
N GLN A 221 13.84 13.04 -21.78
CA GLN A 221 13.69 11.92 -20.85
C GLN A 221 13.85 12.37 -19.40
N ALA A 222 14.87 13.18 -19.07
CA ALA A 222 15.05 13.73 -17.73
C ALA A 222 13.86 14.61 -17.30
N ASN A 223 13.37 15.46 -18.21
CA ASN A 223 12.19 16.31 -17.97
C ASN A 223 10.93 15.46 -17.72
N GLN A 224 10.64 14.49 -18.60
CA GLN A 224 9.49 13.59 -18.48
C GLN A 224 9.56 12.73 -17.21
N ALA A 225 10.75 12.29 -16.80
CA ALA A 225 10.92 11.50 -15.58
C ALA A 225 10.51 12.31 -14.33
N ILE A 226 10.91 13.58 -14.23
CA ILE A 226 10.48 14.49 -13.14
C ILE A 226 8.96 14.75 -13.22
N VAL A 227 8.43 15.07 -14.40
CA VAL A 227 6.99 15.31 -14.60
C VAL A 227 6.15 14.09 -14.21
N ASN A 228 6.53 12.89 -14.64
CA ASN A 228 5.81 11.65 -14.30
C ASN A 228 5.93 11.31 -12.81
N ALA A 229 7.12 11.50 -12.21
CA ALA A 229 7.32 11.24 -10.78
C ALA A 229 6.52 12.21 -9.88
N THR A 230 6.38 13.47 -10.31
CA THR A 230 5.61 14.50 -9.59
C THR A 230 4.11 14.36 -9.80
N GLN A 231 3.64 13.94 -10.99
CA GLN A 231 2.24 13.57 -11.21
C GLN A 231 1.80 12.37 -10.35
N MET A 232 2.66 11.37 -10.17
CA MET A 232 2.39 10.20 -9.31
C MET A 232 2.55 10.50 -7.80
N LEU A 233 3.01 11.69 -7.40
CA LEU A 233 3.51 11.96 -6.06
C LEU A 233 2.48 11.65 -4.96
N GLU A 234 1.22 12.04 -5.16
CA GLU A 234 0.17 11.82 -4.17
C GLU A 234 -0.21 10.33 -4.06
N THR A 235 -0.25 9.59 -5.16
CA THR A 235 -0.46 8.12 -5.13
C THR A 235 0.66 7.41 -4.38
N ARG A 236 1.92 7.82 -4.61
CA ARG A 236 3.10 7.26 -3.93
C ARG A 236 3.10 7.58 -2.44
N LYS A 237 2.76 8.82 -2.06
CA LYS A 237 2.59 9.22 -0.65
C LYS A 237 1.49 8.40 0.04
N ASN A 238 0.30 8.28 -0.55
CA ASN A 238 -0.79 7.51 0.06
C ASN A 238 -0.44 6.03 0.23
N ASN A 239 0.28 5.41 -0.71
CA ASN A 239 0.84 4.06 -0.54
C ASN A 239 1.81 3.99 0.65
N ALA A 240 2.79 4.90 0.73
CA ALA A 240 3.79 4.94 1.80
C ALA A 240 3.17 5.21 3.19
N SER A 241 2.24 6.16 3.32
CA SER A 241 1.53 6.43 4.59
C SER A 241 0.60 5.27 4.99
N THR A 242 -0.02 4.59 4.03
CA THR A 242 -0.82 3.38 4.28
C THR A 242 0.07 2.24 4.79
N LEU A 243 1.25 2.04 4.20
CA LEU A 243 2.24 1.07 4.67
C LEU A 243 2.79 1.42 6.06
N ASN A 244 3.04 2.69 6.36
CA ASN A 244 3.60 3.12 7.64
C ASN A 244 2.59 3.03 8.79
N THR A 245 1.33 3.42 8.54
CA THR A 245 0.28 3.52 9.57
C THR A 245 -0.73 2.37 9.57
N SER A 246 -0.62 1.45 8.62
CA SER A 246 -1.53 0.32 8.41
C SER A 246 -0.82 -0.76 7.55
N PHE A 247 -1.52 -1.34 6.57
CA PHE A 247 -1.02 -2.36 5.65
C PHE A 247 -1.66 -2.25 4.26
N LEU A 248 -1.03 -2.87 3.26
CA LEU A 248 -1.66 -3.29 2.00
C LEU A 248 -2.14 -4.74 2.13
N LYS A 249 -3.32 -5.07 1.59
CA LYS A 249 -3.91 -6.42 1.64
C LYS A 249 -3.94 -7.04 0.24
N GLU A 250 -3.17 -8.10 0.05
CA GLU A 250 -3.22 -8.95 -1.14
C GLU A 250 -4.10 -10.17 -0.87
N THR A 251 -5.31 -10.14 -1.43
CA THR A 251 -6.22 -11.29 -1.41
C THR A 251 -5.73 -12.39 -2.36
N LEU A 252 -5.87 -13.66 -1.96
CA LEU A 252 -5.38 -14.76 -2.80
C LEU A 252 -6.19 -14.88 -4.10
N LYS A 253 -5.48 -15.07 -5.20
CA LYS A 253 -6.05 -15.16 -6.56
C LYS A 253 -5.71 -16.54 -7.12
N SER A 254 -6.71 -17.36 -7.48
CA SER A 254 -6.45 -18.70 -8.02
C SER A 254 -5.60 -18.70 -9.29
N ALA A 255 -5.71 -17.65 -10.11
CA ALA A 255 -4.89 -17.42 -11.31
C ALA A 255 -3.40 -17.13 -11.02
N SER A 256 -3.01 -16.92 -9.76
CA SER A 256 -1.62 -16.73 -9.33
C SER A 256 -0.90 -18.04 -8.96
N LEU A 257 -1.56 -19.20 -9.10
CA LEU A 257 -0.97 -20.53 -8.88
C LEU A 257 -0.43 -21.14 -10.19
N SER A 258 0.84 -21.54 -10.21
CA SER A 258 1.46 -22.14 -11.40
C SER A 258 1.01 -23.57 -11.70
N ALA A 259 0.57 -24.33 -10.69
CA ALA A 259 0.23 -25.75 -10.82
C ALA A 259 -1.07 -26.02 -11.64
N ALA A 260 -1.75 -24.97 -12.11
CA ALA A 260 -2.98 -25.06 -12.89
C ALA A 260 -2.79 -25.57 -14.33
N THR A 261 -1.56 -25.93 -14.76
CA THR A 261 -1.24 -26.36 -16.13
C THR A 261 -0.57 -27.74 -16.22
N GLY A 262 -0.98 -28.68 -15.37
CA GLY A 262 -0.71 -30.11 -15.60
C GLY A 262 -1.55 -30.67 -16.75
N ASP A 263 -1.06 -31.69 -17.46
CA ASP A 263 -1.77 -32.33 -18.57
C ASP A 263 -3.14 -32.89 -18.12
N GLY A 264 -4.21 -32.21 -18.53
CA GLY A 264 -5.56 -32.39 -17.99
C GLY A 264 -6.28 -31.09 -17.61
N ALA A 265 -5.59 -29.95 -17.64
CA ALA A 265 -6.12 -28.60 -17.34
C ALA A 265 -7.17 -28.07 -18.35
N ALA A 266 -8.32 -28.73 -18.45
CA ALA A 266 -9.45 -28.29 -19.26
C ALA A 266 -10.37 -27.33 -18.49
N THR A 267 -10.55 -26.12 -19.04
CA THR A 267 -11.52 -25.06 -18.66
C THR A 267 -11.25 -24.25 -17.38
N VAL A 268 -11.35 -22.93 -17.52
CA VAL A 268 -11.09 -21.91 -16.47
C VAL A 268 -12.32 -21.71 -15.56
N GLN A 269 -12.87 -22.81 -15.02
CA GLN A 269 -14.09 -22.77 -14.22
C GLN A 269 -14.13 -23.69 -12.99
N GLN A 270 -13.14 -24.56 -12.81
CA GLN A 270 -12.98 -25.29 -11.55
C GLN A 270 -12.05 -24.53 -10.61
N GLN A 271 -12.57 -24.24 -9.42
CA GLN A 271 -11.78 -23.82 -8.27
C GLN A 271 -10.69 -24.89 -8.03
N PRO A 272 -9.39 -24.54 -7.93
CA PRO A 272 -8.33 -25.51 -7.72
C PRO A 272 -8.63 -26.40 -6.52
N GLY A 273 -8.24 -27.68 -6.59
CA GLY A 273 -8.43 -28.63 -5.49
C GLY A 273 -7.87 -28.08 -4.17
N ASP A 274 -6.79 -27.32 -4.24
CA ASP A 274 -6.10 -26.76 -3.08
C ASP A 274 -6.60 -25.36 -2.68
N TYR A 275 -7.78 -24.92 -3.12
CA TYR A 275 -8.35 -23.62 -2.77
C TYR A 275 -9.68 -23.74 -2.01
N SER A 276 -9.82 -23.08 -0.85
CA SER A 276 -11.08 -23.04 -0.07
C SER A 276 -11.24 -21.73 0.71
N PHE A 277 -12.42 -21.53 1.29
CA PHE A 277 -12.77 -20.36 2.09
C PHE A 277 -13.15 -20.76 3.54
N VAL A 278 -13.11 -22.06 3.86
CA VAL A 278 -13.37 -22.60 5.21
C VAL A 278 -12.29 -23.63 5.54
N ALA A 279 -11.65 -23.44 6.68
CA ALA A 279 -10.63 -24.34 7.22
C ALA A 279 -11.22 -25.25 8.31
N TYR A 280 -10.61 -26.42 8.50
CA TYR A 280 -11.07 -27.41 9.49
C TYR A 280 -10.09 -27.55 10.66
N ALA A 281 -10.62 -27.90 11.83
CA ALA A 281 -9.87 -28.17 13.07
C ALA A 281 -9.64 -29.68 13.28
N SER A 282 -9.47 -30.43 12.20
CA SER A 282 -9.32 -31.89 12.16
C SER A 282 -8.62 -32.30 10.86
N ASP A 283 -7.89 -33.41 10.87
CA ASP A 283 -7.24 -33.95 9.67
C ASP A 283 -8.24 -34.16 8.53
N ILE A 284 -7.78 -33.96 7.29
CA ILE A 284 -8.63 -34.13 6.11
C ILE A 284 -8.04 -35.19 5.18
N THR A 285 -8.53 -36.42 5.37
CA THR A 285 -7.94 -37.67 4.84
C THR A 285 -8.62 -38.22 3.57
N SER A 286 -9.57 -37.50 2.97
CA SER A 286 -10.46 -38.05 1.93
C SER A 286 -10.59 -37.17 0.70
N LEU A 287 -10.08 -37.67 -0.44
CA LEU A 287 -10.02 -37.00 -1.75
C LEU A 287 -11.38 -36.64 -2.39
N ASN A 288 -12.51 -36.88 -1.72
CA ASN A 288 -13.84 -36.49 -2.19
C ASN A 288 -14.11 -35.00 -1.91
N TRP A 289 -13.35 -34.16 -2.60
CA TRP A 289 -13.21 -32.72 -2.38
C TRP A 289 -14.35 -31.90 -3.02
N ASN A 290 -15.46 -31.76 -2.30
CA ASN A 290 -16.27 -30.53 -2.41
C ASN A 290 -15.82 -29.59 -1.30
N PHE A 291 -14.69 -28.90 -1.52
CA PHE A 291 -14.21 -27.87 -0.60
C PHE A 291 -15.28 -26.78 -0.43
N ALA A 292 -15.45 -26.33 0.80
CA ALA A 292 -16.42 -25.31 1.11
C ALA A 292 -15.91 -23.95 0.62
N GLN A 293 -16.36 -23.58 -0.58
CA GLN A 293 -16.68 -22.18 -0.85
C GLN A 293 -17.36 -21.55 0.37
N ARG A 294 -17.11 -20.26 0.65
CA ARG A 294 -18.00 -19.45 1.49
C ARG A 294 -19.25 -19.10 0.68
N THR A 295 -19.84 -20.13 0.08
CA THR A 295 -21.21 -20.17 -0.38
C THR A 295 -22.07 -19.73 0.80
N VAL A 296 -22.53 -18.50 0.75
CA VAL A 296 -23.69 -18.10 1.53
C VAL A 296 -24.87 -18.95 1.02
N TRP A 297 -25.57 -19.60 1.95
CA TRP A 297 -26.76 -20.41 1.64
C TRP A 297 -28.02 -19.57 1.84
N THR A 298 -28.94 -19.64 0.89
CA THR A 298 -30.33 -19.18 1.03
C THR A 298 -31.25 -20.39 1.29
N ALA A 299 -32.54 -20.15 1.53
CA ALA A 299 -33.53 -21.22 1.75
C ALA A 299 -34.94 -20.79 1.34
N ASP A 300 -35.35 -21.18 0.14
CA ASP A 300 -36.58 -20.72 -0.53
C ASP A 300 -37.84 -21.01 0.29
N ASN A 301 -37.88 -22.16 0.98
CA ASN A 301 -38.97 -22.58 1.86
C ASN A 301 -38.50 -22.92 3.29
N LYS A 302 -37.62 -22.07 3.86
CA LYS A 302 -37.13 -22.05 5.25
C LYS A 302 -36.32 -23.27 5.75
N LEU A 303 -36.63 -24.49 5.31
CA LEU A 303 -36.00 -25.76 5.74
C LEU A 303 -34.97 -26.31 4.75
N VAL A 304 -35.23 -26.19 3.44
CA VAL A 304 -34.31 -26.65 2.38
C VAL A 304 -33.37 -25.51 2.02
N THR A 305 -32.05 -25.73 2.11
CA THR A 305 -31.04 -24.73 1.76
C THR A 305 -30.45 -24.96 0.37
N SER A 306 -30.27 -23.86 -0.36
CA SER A 306 -29.62 -23.80 -1.68
C SER A 306 -28.44 -22.82 -1.62
N PRO A 307 -27.35 -23.03 -2.39
CA PRO A 307 -26.37 -21.99 -2.67
C PRO A 307 -27.04 -20.69 -3.15
N LEU A 308 -26.59 -19.52 -2.69
CA LEU A 308 -27.10 -18.25 -3.21
C LEU A 308 -26.73 -18.12 -4.70
N PRO A 309 -27.70 -17.91 -5.63
CA PRO A 309 -27.45 -18.02 -7.08
C PRO A 309 -26.34 -17.11 -7.63
N ASN A 310 -26.15 -15.93 -7.05
CA ASN A 310 -25.20 -14.93 -7.53
C ASN A 310 -23.74 -15.18 -7.09
N ASN A 311 -23.45 -16.28 -6.38
CA ASN A 311 -22.07 -16.73 -6.11
C ASN A 311 -21.33 -17.18 -7.39
N SER A 312 -21.99 -17.14 -8.55
CA SER A 312 -21.47 -17.50 -9.88
C SER A 312 -20.77 -16.33 -10.59
N GLN A 313 -19.46 -16.22 -10.37
CA GLN A 313 -18.44 -15.46 -11.15
C GLN A 313 -18.60 -13.94 -11.42
N ASN A 314 -19.80 -13.35 -11.39
CA ASN A 314 -20.06 -11.96 -11.82
C ASN A 314 -20.61 -11.04 -10.71
N SER A 315 -20.50 -11.42 -9.44
CA SER A 315 -20.75 -10.52 -8.31
C SER A 315 -19.57 -10.50 -7.34
N ALA A 316 -19.35 -9.38 -6.66
CA ALA A 316 -18.27 -9.26 -5.68
C ALA A 316 -18.50 -10.25 -4.53
N PRO A 317 -17.48 -11.05 -4.14
CA PRO A 317 -17.66 -12.07 -3.12
C PRO A 317 -17.97 -11.41 -1.76
N LEU A 318 -18.91 -12.00 -1.02
CA LEU A 318 -19.37 -11.48 0.28
C LEU A 318 -18.30 -11.55 1.40
N THR A 319 -17.12 -12.06 1.07
CA THR A 319 -16.00 -12.36 1.96
C THR A 319 -14.76 -12.68 1.10
N ASP A 320 -13.60 -12.16 1.48
CA ASP A 320 -12.33 -12.38 0.78
C ASP A 320 -11.42 -13.43 1.46
N VAL A 321 -11.90 -14.04 2.55
CA VAL A 321 -11.21 -15.15 3.22
C VAL A 321 -11.03 -16.31 2.25
N SER A 322 -9.77 -16.60 1.98
CA SER A 322 -9.32 -17.63 1.05
C SER A 322 -8.08 -18.34 1.59
N TRP A 323 -7.82 -19.53 1.07
CA TRP A 323 -6.70 -20.38 1.46
C TRP A 323 -6.14 -21.11 0.26
N ILE A 324 -4.81 -21.23 0.21
CA ILE A 324 -4.08 -22.26 -0.51
C ILE A 324 -3.78 -23.38 0.50
N TYR A 325 -4.16 -24.62 0.21
CA TYR A 325 -4.00 -25.78 1.11
C TYR A 325 -2.60 -26.36 1.07
N THR A 326 -1.96 -26.27 -0.10
CA THR A 326 -0.66 -26.87 -0.38
C THR A 326 -0.08 -26.22 -1.65
N LEU A 327 1.23 -26.28 -1.78
CA LEU A 327 1.98 -25.97 -3.02
C LEU A 327 2.68 -27.26 -3.48
N SER A 328 1.89 -28.33 -3.65
CA SER A 328 2.38 -29.67 -4.00
C SER A 328 2.48 -29.88 -5.51
N GLY A 329 3.51 -30.62 -5.92
CA GLY A 329 3.81 -30.93 -7.32
C GLY A 329 5.00 -30.13 -7.85
N THR A 330 5.73 -30.71 -8.80
CA THR A 330 6.95 -30.13 -9.36
C THR A 330 6.67 -28.76 -9.99
N GLY A 331 7.30 -27.71 -9.47
CA GLY A 331 7.11 -26.34 -9.95
C GLY A 331 5.84 -25.62 -9.46
N ALA A 332 5.13 -26.18 -8.47
CA ALA A 332 4.00 -25.52 -7.82
C ALA A 332 4.46 -24.28 -7.02
N LYS A 333 3.89 -23.12 -7.37
CA LYS A 333 4.27 -21.79 -6.88
C LYS A 333 3.04 -20.90 -6.75
N TYR A 334 3.11 -19.93 -5.84
CA TYR A 334 2.17 -18.80 -5.78
C TYR A 334 2.89 -17.48 -6.04
N THR A 335 2.39 -16.64 -6.95
CA THR A 335 2.99 -15.34 -7.29
C THR A 335 2.06 -14.18 -6.97
N LEU A 336 2.59 -13.16 -6.29
CA LEU A 336 1.93 -11.86 -6.14
C LEU A 336 2.85 -10.71 -6.59
N THR A 337 2.24 -9.57 -6.92
CA THR A 337 2.92 -8.34 -7.32
C THR A 337 2.24 -7.14 -6.67
N PHE A 338 3.02 -6.20 -6.15
CA PHE A 338 2.52 -5.03 -5.43
C PHE A 338 3.41 -3.81 -5.69
N ASP A 339 2.83 -2.62 -5.62
CA ASP A 339 3.56 -1.35 -5.66
C ASP A 339 3.93 -0.89 -4.24
N TYR A 340 5.18 -0.45 -4.08
CA TYR A 340 5.76 -0.13 -2.78
C TYR A 340 6.67 1.10 -2.87
N TYR A 341 6.34 2.13 -2.10
CA TYR A 341 7.06 3.41 -2.08
C TYR A 341 7.62 3.79 -0.69
N GLY A 342 7.64 2.84 0.25
CA GLY A 342 8.20 2.99 1.60
C GLY A 342 9.70 2.65 1.72
N PRO A 343 10.22 2.47 2.96
CA PRO A 343 11.60 2.06 3.23
C PRO A 343 11.96 0.68 2.65
N GLN A 344 13.23 0.44 2.27
CA GLN A 344 13.67 -0.82 1.62
C GLN A 344 13.48 -2.11 2.45
N THR A 345 13.09 -1.99 3.72
CA THR A 345 12.66 -3.10 4.59
C THR A 345 11.16 -2.99 4.86
N GLY A 346 10.46 -4.12 4.85
CA GLY A 346 9.04 -4.21 5.19
C GLY A 346 8.70 -5.57 5.80
N TYR A 347 7.45 -5.74 6.24
CA TYR A 347 6.99 -6.90 6.99
C TYR A 347 5.75 -7.50 6.33
N LEU A 348 5.88 -8.76 5.93
CA LEU A 348 4.84 -9.58 5.34
C LEU A 348 4.21 -10.44 6.44
N TYR A 349 2.88 -10.41 6.56
CA TYR A 349 2.10 -11.29 7.43
C TYR A 349 1.07 -12.09 6.63
N PHE A 350 0.78 -13.32 7.04
CA PHE A 350 -0.29 -14.15 6.47
C PHE A 350 -0.73 -15.24 7.47
N PRO A 351 -1.98 -15.72 7.44
CA PRO A 351 -2.44 -16.78 8.33
C PRO A 351 -1.98 -18.13 7.80
N TYR A 352 -1.64 -19.07 8.68
CA TYR A 352 -1.19 -20.41 8.30
C TYR A 352 -1.60 -21.51 9.30
N LYS A 353 -1.66 -22.76 8.81
CA LYS A 353 -1.96 -23.97 9.59
C LYS A 353 -1.53 -25.26 8.87
N LEU A 354 -1.68 -26.44 9.50
CA LEU A 354 -1.55 -27.75 8.83
C LEU A 354 -2.88 -28.26 8.27
N VAL A 355 -2.79 -29.09 7.22
CA VAL A 355 -3.93 -29.86 6.67
C VAL A 355 -4.02 -31.26 7.31
N LYS A 356 -2.87 -31.83 7.70
CA LYS A 356 -2.74 -33.11 8.41
C LYS A 356 -1.67 -33.02 9.51
N ASP A 357 -1.85 -33.74 10.61
CA ASP A 357 -0.89 -33.75 11.71
C ASP A 357 0.39 -34.53 11.38
N ASP A 358 0.31 -35.53 10.49
CA ASP A 358 1.48 -36.28 9.99
C ASP A 358 2.50 -35.37 9.28
N ASP A 359 2.05 -34.27 8.66
CA ASP A 359 2.90 -33.34 7.93
C ASP A 359 3.72 -32.41 8.87
N LYS A 360 3.51 -32.45 10.21
CA LYS A 360 4.06 -31.48 11.19
C LYS A 360 5.58 -31.46 11.37
N ASN A 361 6.28 -32.48 10.86
CA ASN A 361 7.76 -32.53 10.86
C ASN A 361 8.34 -32.26 9.46
N ASN A 362 7.48 -32.16 8.45
CA ASN A 362 7.83 -32.05 7.03
C ASN A 362 7.49 -30.67 6.44
N ILE A 363 7.17 -29.66 7.26
CA ILE A 363 6.82 -28.34 6.75
C ILE A 363 8.01 -27.71 6.02
N GLY A 364 7.77 -27.14 4.84
CA GLY A 364 8.73 -26.32 4.12
C GLY A 364 8.04 -25.24 3.30
N LEU A 365 8.40 -23.98 3.54
CA LEU A 365 7.94 -22.83 2.76
C LEU A 365 9.11 -21.86 2.59
N GLN A 366 9.31 -21.39 1.35
CA GLN A 366 10.28 -20.35 1.02
C GLN A 366 9.64 -19.31 0.11
N TYR A 367 10.20 -18.11 0.09
CA TYR A 367 9.87 -17.08 -0.90
C TYR A 367 11.10 -16.61 -1.66
N LYS A 368 10.91 -16.15 -2.89
CA LYS A 368 11.86 -15.32 -3.62
C LYS A 368 11.24 -13.93 -3.80
N LEU A 369 11.95 -12.90 -3.31
CA LEU A 369 11.58 -11.51 -3.53
C LEU A 369 12.31 -10.97 -4.76
N ASN A 370 11.55 -10.45 -5.71
CA ASN A 370 12.03 -9.95 -7.00
C ASN A 370 12.95 -10.97 -7.69
N ASP A 371 14.16 -10.57 -8.04
CA ASP A 371 15.16 -11.38 -8.75
C ASP A 371 16.15 -12.06 -7.79
N GLY A 372 16.01 -11.84 -6.47
CA GLY A 372 16.94 -12.26 -5.43
C GLY A 372 16.97 -13.77 -5.13
N ASN A 373 17.59 -14.15 -4.02
CA ASN A 373 17.67 -15.55 -3.61
C ASN A 373 16.34 -16.06 -3.03
N PHE A 374 16.26 -17.37 -2.78
CA PHE A 374 15.19 -17.93 -1.94
C PHE A 374 15.53 -17.74 -0.47
N GLU A 375 14.55 -17.28 0.32
CA GLU A 375 14.61 -17.09 1.75
C GLU A 375 13.58 -18.02 2.42
N GLN A 376 13.99 -18.78 3.44
CA GLN A 376 13.12 -19.75 4.12
C GLN A 376 12.20 -19.06 5.15
N ILE A 377 10.94 -19.47 5.18
CA ILE A 377 10.00 -19.09 6.24
C ILE A 377 10.04 -20.18 7.31
N ASN A 378 10.77 -19.90 8.39
CA ASN A 378 11.03 -20.88 9.44
C ASN A 378 9.87 -20.96 10.46
N PHE A 379 9.53 -22.17 10.84
CA PHE A 379 8.49 -22.50 11.82
C PHE A 379 9.11 -23.28 13.00
N ALA A 380 8.62 -23.04 14.22
CA ALA A 380 9.11 -23.71 15.41
C ALA A 380 8.78 -25.21 15.37
N PRO A 381 9.74 -26.08 15.71
CA PRO A 381 9.53 -27.53 15.69
C PRO A 381 8.47 -27.95 16.72
N THR A 382 7.89 -29.13 16.52
CA THR A 382 7.02 -29.76 17.52
C THR A 382 7.88 -30.19 18.72
N GLN A 383 7.67 -29.58 19.89
CA GLN A 383 8.35 -29.97 21.13
C GLN A 383 8.00 -31.43 21.50
N PRO A 384 8.99 -32.28 21.86
CA PRO A 384 8.73 -33.58 22.45
C PRO A 384 7.99 -33.43 23.78
N VAL A 385 6.98 -34.28 24.02
CA VAL A 385 6.21 -34.23 25.27
C VAL A 385 6.93 -35.05 26.36
N GLU A 386 7.81 -34.41 27.11
CA GLU A 386 8.29 -34.98 28.38
C GLU A 386 7.13 -35.05 29.39
N SER A 387 6.97 -36.22 30.02
CA SER A 387 5.83 -36.49 30.92
C SER A 387 6.08 -35.95 32.33
N ALA A 388 5.71 -34.69 32.58
CA ALA A 388 5.69 -34.08 33.91
C ALA A 388 4.32 -33.46 34.26
N SER A 389 4.05 -33.29 35.56
CA SER A 389 2.70 -33.07 36.09
C SER A 389 2.20 -31.61 36.05
N THR A 390 1.05 -31.40 35.40
CA THR A 390 0.00 -30.41 35.74
C THR A 390 0.42 -29.00 36.18
N GLU A 391 0.66 -28.11 35.21
CA GLU A 391 0.34 -26.68 35.30
C GLU A 391 -0.25 -26.25 33.92
N PRO A 392 -1.28 -25.38 33.84
CA PRO A 392 -1.96 -25.11 32.56
C PRO A 392 -1.06 -24.46 31.51
N ALA A 393 -1.18 -24.94 30.26
CA ALA A 393 -0.34 -24.55 29.14
C ALA A 393 -0.31 -23.03 28.89
N ARG A 394 0.83 -22.41 29.23
CA ARG A 394 1.07 -20.97 29.13
C ARG A 394 1.28 -20.57 27.67
N SER A 395 0.21 -20.17 26.99
CA SER A 395 0.30 -19.54 25.66
C SER A 395 0.82 -18.10 25.76
N THR A 396 2.11 -17.97 26.08
CA THR A 396 2.88 -16.73 25.94
C THR A 396 3.71 -16.80 24.66
N MET A 397 3.27 -16.06 23.63
CA MET A 397 4.17 -15.64 22.54
C MET A 397 5.39 -14.95 23.18
N PRO A 398 6.64 -15.35 22.88
CA PRO A 398 7.81 -14.77 23.54
C PRO A 398 7.96 -13.28 23.25
N GLN A 399 7.98 -12.48 24.31
CA GLN A 399 8.71 -11.21 24.31
C GLN A 399 10.16 -11.55 24.66
N THR A 400 11.12 -11.00 23.90
CA THR A 400 12.58 -11.32 23.92
C THR A 400 12.96 -12.77 23.54
N ALA A 401 14.14 -12.92 22.93
CA ALA A 401 14.67 -14.19 22.44
C ALA A 401 15.48 -14.93 23.52
N PRO A 402 15.59 -16.26 23.48
CA PRO A 402 16.57 -17.01 24.26
C PRO A 402 17.96 -16.79 23.68
N GLU A 403 18.93 -16.46 24.53
CA GLU A 403 20.35 -16.56 24.17
C GLU A 403 20.84 -18.02 24.26
N ASN A 404 21.89 -18.33 23.50
CA ASN A 404 22.77 -19.50 23.62
C ASN A 404 22.21 -20.88 23.24
N GLN A 405 22.40 -21.25 21.97
CA GLN A 405 23.13 -22.49 21.61
C GLN A 405 23.80 -22.34 20.23
N THR A 406 24.86 -23.12 19.96
CA THR A 406 25.88 -22.78 18.94
C THR A 406 26.10 -23.83 17.84
N SER A 407 26.48 -23.32 16.66
CA SER A 407 27.27 -23.96 15.58
C SER A 407 26.54 -24.75 14.47
N GLY A 408 26.76 -24.29 13.22
CA GLY A 408 26.45 -24.98 11.96
C GLY A 408 25.05 -24.72 11.38
N GLU A 409 24.87 -24.23 10.14
CA GLU A 409 25.80 -23.69 9.13
C GLU A 409 25.12 -22.52 8.37
N ASN A 410 25.90 -21.59 7.79
CA ASN A 410 25.46 -20.53 6.85
C ASN A 410 24.09 -19.84 7.09
N MET A 411 23.87 -19.32 8.30
CA MET A 411 22.70 -18.51 8.62
C MET A 411 22.91 -17.03 8.27
N THR A 412 22.25 -16.54 7.21
CA THR A 412 22.17 -15.09 6.86
C THR A 412 20.74 -14.58 6.93
N ALA A 413 20.60 -13.32 7.37
CA ALA A 413 19.36 -12.68 7.85
C ALA A 413 18.76 -13.35 9.11
N ALA A 414 18.40 -12.54 10.10
CA ALA A 414 17.97 -13.03 11.41
C ALA A 414 16.64 -13.80 11.30
N SER A 415 16.72 -15.13 11.42
CA SER A 415 15.61 -16.05 11.19
C SER A 415 14.53 -15.94 12.27
N GLN A 416 13.54 -15.07 12.07
CA GLN A 416 12.40 -14.98 12.97
C GLN A 416 11.58 -16.27 12.91
N LEU A 417 11.54 -17.00 14.03
CA LEU A 417 10.87 -18.29 14.13
C LEU A 417 9.36 -18.09 14.33
N ASN A 418 8.55 -18.57 13.38
CA ASN A 418 7.09 -18.51 13.47
C ASN A 418 6.56 -19.64 14.37
N PRO A 419 5.42 -19.49 15.08
CA PRO A 419 4.86 -20.53 15.94
C PRO A 419 4.70 -21.92 15.28
N THR A 420 4.78 -22.98 16.08
CA THR A 420 4.55 -24.36 15.63
C THR A 420 3.16 -24.47 15.01
N THR A 421 3.09 -24.96 13.78
CA THR A 421 1.83 -25.12 13.05
C THR A 421 1.10 -26.40 13.47
N THR A 422 -0.22 -26.33 13.58
CA THR A 422 -1.09 -27.44 14.00
C THR A 422 -2.31 -27.55 13.08
N VAL A 423 -3.03 -28.66 13.17
CA VAL A 423 -4.34 -28.81 12.52
C VAL A 423 -5.46 -28.16 13.35
N SER A 424 -5.26 -27.96 14.65
CA SER A 424 -6.29 -27.42 15.58
C SER A 424 -6.38 -25.89 15.63
N ASP A 425 -5.45 -25.17 14.99
CA ASP A 425 -5.27 -23.72 15.14
C ASP A 425 -5.11 -22.98 13.79
N ILE A 426 -5.06 -21.66 13.87
CA ILE A 426 -4.60 -20.74 12.82
C ILE A 426 -3.58 -19.82 13.49
N ASN A 427 -2.33 -19.89 13.04
CA ASN A 427 -1.29 -18.96 13.43
C ASN A 427 -1.20 -17.82 12.40
N VAL A 428 -0.48 -16.74 12.73
CA VAL A 428 -0.15 -15.68 11.76
C VAL A 428 1.36 -15.60 11.64
N ALA A 429 1.88 -15.86 10.45
CA ALA A 429 3.29 -15.78 10.16
C ALA A 429 3.71 -14.32 10.01
N LYS A 430 5.00 -14.05 10.21
CA LYS A 430 5.66 -12.80 9.83
C LYS A 430 7.00 -13.11 9.19
N ALA A 431 7.29 -12.49 8.05
CA ALA A 431 8.58 -12.48 7.39
C ALA A 431 9.06 -11.02 7.20
N THR A 432 10.35 -10.77 7.39
CA THR A 432 10.97 -9.45 7.19
C THR A 432 11.58 -9.38 5.80
N LEU A 433 10.90 -8.68 4.89
CA LEU A 433 11.36 -8.45 3.53
C LEU A 433 12.45 -7.38 3.51
N SER A 434 13.55 -7.64 2.82
CA SER A 434 14.67 -6.70 2.64
C SER A 434 14.96 -6.48 1.15
N ASN A 435 15.55 -5.33 0.80
CA ASN A 435 15.82 -4.95 -0.60
C ASN A 435 14.55 -4.78 -1.46
N LEU A 436 13.48 -4.25 -0.86
CA LEU A 436 12.28 -3.83 -1.60
C LEU A 436 12.64 -2.72 -2.59
N LYS A 437 12.25 -2.93 -3.86
CA LYS A 437 12.45 -1.97 -4.95
C LYS A 437 11.47 -0.80 -4.79
N PHE A 438 11.84 0.38 -5.28
CA PHE A 438 10.93 1.51 -5.36
C PHE A 438 9.97 1.32 -6.55
N GLY A 439 8.66 1.27 -6.27
CA GLY A 439 7.65 0.90 -7.25
C GLY A 439 7.31 -0.59 -7.19
N SER A 440 7.19 -1.23 -8.35
CA SER A 440 6.65 -2.59 -8.43
C SER A 440 7.62 -3.65 -7.93
N ASN A 441 7.10 -4.56 -7.10
CA ASN A 441 7.78 -5.70 -6.52
C ASN A 441 7.01 -6.99 -6.79
N ARG A 442 7.70 -8.12 -6.83
CA ARG A 442 7.13 -9.47 -7.00
C ARG A 442 7.59 -10.39 -5.88
N ILE A 443 6.68 -11.21 -5.33
CA ILE A 443 7.04 -12.32 -4.44
C ILE A 443 6.54 -13.63 -5.04
N GLU A 444 7.40 -14.65 -5.04
CA GLU A 444 7.12 -16.01 -5.49
C GLU A 444 7.31 -16.98 -4.32
N PHE A 445 6.23 -17.62 -3.85
CA PHE A 445 6.28 -18.66 -2.81
C PHE A 445 6.38 -20.05 -3.43
N SER A 446 7.13 -20.94 -2.77
CA SER A 446 7.28 -22.34 -3.16
C SER A 446 7.62 -23.23 -1.95
N VAL A 447 7.50 -24.55 -2.13
CA VAL A 447 8.19 -25.52 -1.26
C VAL A 447 9.69 -25.53 -1.63
N PRO A 448 10.63 -25.62 -0.66
CA PRO A 448 12.05 -25.80 -0.94
C PRO A 448 12.34 -27.03 -1.82
N THR A 449 13.21 -26.87 -2.81
CA THR A 449 13.78 -27.99 -3.57
C THR A 449 14.69 -28.82 -2.66
N GLN A 450 14.70 -30.13 -2.82
CA GLN A 450 15.35 -31.07 -1.90
C GLN A 450 16.52 -31.82 -2.54
N ALA A 451 17.41 -32.35 -1.69
CA ALA A 451 18.33 -33.42 -2.06
C ALA A 451 17.59 -34.78 -2.13
N GLU A 452 18.16 -35.75 -2.82
CA GLU A 452 17.50 -37.02 -3.16
C GLU A 452 17.14 -37.90 -1.94
N ASP A 453 17.82 -37.70 -0.81
CA ASP A 453 17.64 -38.47 0.44
C ASP A 453 16.68 -37.81 1.47
N GLU A 454 16.12 -36.63 1.20
CA GLU A 454 15.25 -35.95 2.19
C GLU A 454 13.76 -36.35 2.11
N MET A 455 13.13 -36.45 3.28
CA MET A 455 11.67 -36.63 3.38
C MET A 455 10.90 -35.46 2.73
N PRO A 456 9.86 -35.72 1.93
CA PRO A 456 9.20 -34.72 1.09
C PRO A 456 8.64 -33.55 1.90
N LYS A 457 9.07 -32.32 1.60
CA LYS A 457 8.54 -31.11 2.24
C LYS A 457 7.12 -30.79 1.76
N VAL A 458 6.31 -30.23 2.66
CA VAL A 458 4.92 -29.85 2.42
C VAL A 458 4.74 -28.37 2.81
N ALA A 459 4.14 -27.56 1.93
CA ALA A 459 3.79 -26.20 2.30
C ALA A 459 2.65 -26.22 3.34
N PRO A 460 2.68 -25.35 4.38
CA PRO A 460 1.51 -25.18 5.22
C PRO A 460 0.37 -24.57 4.40
N MET A 461 -0.85 -24.75 4.87
CA MET A 461 -2.03 -24.09 4.32
C MET A 461 -1.95 -22.60 4.67
N ILE A 462 -1.94 -21.70 3.68
CA ILE A 462 -1.71 -20.25 3.81
C ILE A 462 -2.88 -19.42 3.25
N GLY A 463 -3.19 -18.27 3.87
CA GLY A 463 -4.26 -17.36 3.45
C GLY A 463 -3.79 -16.02 2.87
N ASN A 464 -4.70 -15.03 2.86
CA ASN A 464 -4.46 -13.65 2.41
C ASN A 464 -3.19 -13.04 3.03
N MET A 465 -2.54 -12.16 2.28
CA MET A 465 -1.23 -11.61 2.63
C MET A 465 -1.30 -10.11 2.90
N TYR A 466 -0.53 -9.65 3.89
CA TYR A 466 -0.61 -8.30 4.44
C TYR A 466 0.80 -7.71 4.53
N LEU A 467 1.03 -6.57 3.89
CA LEU A 467 2.33 -5.91 3.85
C LEU A 467 2.28 -4.57 4.58
N THR A 468 3.22 -4.34 5.50
CA THR A 468 3.40 -3.06 6.20
C THR A 468 4.88 -2.67 6.20
N SER A 469 5.20 -1.37 6.32
CA SER A 469 6.60 -0.92 6.50
C SER A 469 6.99 -0.76 7.97
N SER A 470 6.09 -1.05 8.91
CA SER A 470 6.27 -0.81 10.35
C SER A 470 5.85 -2.01 11.18
N ASP A 471 6.79 -2.57 11.94
CA ASP A 471 6.63 -3.71 12.88
C ASP A 471 5.96 -3.29 14.21
N SER A 472 5.19 -2.19 14.19
CA SER A 472 4.48 -1.72 15.38
C SER A 472 3.35 -2.67 15.76
N ASP A 473 3.15 -2.87 17.06
CA ASP A 473 1.97 -3.57 17.58
C ASP A 473 0.67 -2.94 17.06
N THR A 474 0.66 -1.63 16.76
CA THR A 474 -0.47 -0.93 16.12
C THR A 474 -0.83 -1.54 14.76
N ASN A 475 0.15 -1.69 13.85
CA ASN A 475 -0.12 -2.23 12.51
C ASN A 475 -0.39 -3.73 12.56
N LYS A 476 0.37 -4.48 13.36
CA LYS A 476 0.15 -5.90 13.66
C LYS A 476 -1.27 -6.16 14.19
N ASN A 477 -1.77 -5.33 15.12
CA ASN A 477 -3.14 -5.44 15.62
C ASN A 477 -4.17 -5.15 14.51
N LYS A 478 -3.97 -4.13 13.68
CA LYS A 478 -4.85 -3.88 12.52
C LYS A 478 -4.87 -5.04 11.52
N ILE A 479 -3.73 -5.70 11.30
CA ILE A 479 -3.62 -6.90 10.46
C ILE A 479 -4.38 -8.07 11.09
N TYR A 480 -4.24 -8.29 12.41
CA TYR A 480 -5.02 -9.29 13.14
C TYR A 480 -6.52 -8.98 13.12
N ASP A 481 -6.88 -7.69 13.17
CA ASP A 481 -8.26 -7.25 13.13
C ASP A 481 -8.92 -7.61 11.79
N ASP A 482 -8.30 -7.25 10.67
CA ASP A 482 -8.83 -7.58 9.33
C ASP A 482 -8.83 -9.11 9.07
N LEU A 483 -7.72 -9.80 9.42
CA LEU A 483 -7.61 -11.26 9.34
C LEU A 483 -8.79 -11.97 10.01
N PHE A 484 -9.04 -11.64 11.27
CA PHE A 484 -10.04 -12.34 12.06
C PHE A 484 -11.40 -11.63 12.07
N GLY A 485 -11.61 -10.66 11.18
CA GLY A 485 -12.87 -9.93 11.04
C GLY A 485 -13.27 -9.16 12.30
N ASN A 486 -12.30 -8.81 13.14
CA ASN A 486 -12.52 -8.07 14.38
C ASN A 486 -12.66 -6.57 14.06
N ASN A 487 -13.52 -5.89 14.82
CA ASN A 487 -13.65 -4.45 14.84
C ASN A 487 -13.64 -4.00 16.29
N SER A 488 -12.55 -3.34 16.72
CA SER A 488 -12.41 -2.85 18.09
C SER A 488 -12.88 -1.41 18.25
N VAL A 489 -13.66 -1.19 19.30
CA VAL A 489 -14.03 0.13 19.79
C VAL A 489 -13.32 0.39 21.11
N GLN A 490 -12.55 1.47 21.17
CA GLN A 490 -11.99 2.02 22.41
C GLN A 490 -12.46 3.48 22.52
N GLN A 491 -13.20 3.78 23.57
CA GLN A 491 -13.70 5.09 23.96
C GLN A 491 -13.64 5.18 25.49
N ASP A 492 -13.66 6.39 26.05
CA ASP A 492 -13.45 6.67 27.49
C ASP A 492 -14.30 5.83 28.46
N ASN A 493 -15.44 5.29 27.99
CA ASN A 493 -16.38 4.48 28.78
C ASN A 493 -16.61 3.06 28.23
N GLN A 494 -15.93 2.64 27.15
CA GLN A 494 -16.11 1.31 26.56
C GLN A 494 -14.88 0.83 25.77
N THR A 495 -14.35 -0.34 26.17
CA THR A 495 -13.45 -1.17 25.35
C THR A 495 -14.21 -2.41 24.90
N ALA A 496 -14.35 -2.61 23.59
CA ALA A 496 -15.04 -3.75 23.01
C ALA A 496 -14.39 -4.23 21.70
N VAL A 497 -14.71 -5.46 21.30
CA VAL A 497 -14.30 -6.08 20.04
C VAL A 497 -15.48 -6.86 19.47
N THR A 498 -15.90 -6.56 18.24
CA THR A 498 -16.94 -7.32 17.54
C THR A 498 -16.32 -8.17 16.44
N VAL A 499 -16.65 -9.46 16.38
CA VAL A 499 -16.16 -10.40 15.36
C VAL A 499 -17.22 -10.61 14.27
N ASP A 500 -16.88 -10.27 13.03
CA ASP A 500 -17.65 -10.56 11.82
C ASP A 500 -17.43 -12.02 11.40
N LEU A 501 -18.44 -12.87 11.66
CA LEU A 501 -18.36 -14.31 11.40
C LEU A 501 -18.41 -14.66 9.91
N LEU A 502 -18.74 -13.71 9.03
CA LEU A 502 -18.70 -13.87 7.57
C LEU A 502 -17.33 -13.45 7.00
N LYS A 503 -16.62 -12.52 7.63
CA LYS A 503 -15.36 -11.97 7.11
C LYS A 503 -14.10 -12.46 7.78
N GLY A 504 -14.14 -12.88 9.05
CA GLY A 504 -12.94 -13.37 9.74
C GLY A 504 -12.50 -14.78 9.33
N TYR A 505 -11.20 -15.06 9.39
CA TYR A 505 -10.63 -16.42 9.34
C TYR A 505 -11.10 -17.25 10.56
N SER A 506 -11.44 -18.52 10.33
CA SER A 506 -12.15 -19.36 11.31
C SER A 506 -11.94 -20.86 11.05
N LEU A 507 -12.12 -21.69 12.07
CA LEU A 507 -12.13 -23.17 11.93
C LEU A 507 -13.50 -23.79 12.29
N ALA A 508 -13.85 -24.91 11.68
CA ALA A 508 -14.92 -25.79 12.15
C ALA A 508 -14.39 -27.22 12.39
N THR A 509 -14.96 -27.99 13.32
CA THR A 509 -14.70 -29.45 13.39
C THR A 509 -15.64 -30.26 12.49
N SER A 510 -16.64 -29.62 11.88
CA SER A 510 -17.63 -30.30 11.04
C SER A 510 -17.95 -29.49 9.79
N TRP A 511 -17.73 -30.09 8.63
CA TRP A 511 -18.06 -29.56 7.30
C TRP A 511 -19.57 -29.40 7.02
N ARG A 512 -20.42 -29.74 8.01
CA ARG A 512 -21.84 -29.37 8.09
C ARG A 512 -22.09 -27.94 8.56
N THR A 513 -21.15 -27.31 9.27
CA THR A 513 -21.27 -25.93 9.76
C THR A 513 -21.19 -24.96 8.59
N TYR A 514 -22.09 -23.97 8.52
CA TYR A 514 -22.24 -23.10 7.34
C TYR A 514 -22.83 -21.73 7.69
N ILE A 515 -22.63 -20.75 6.83
CA ILE A 515 -23.23 -19.41 6.96
C ILE A 515 -24.50 -19.35 6.08
N ARG A 516 -25.60 -18.90 6.69
CA ARG A 516 -26.90 -18.75 6.05
C ARG A 516 -27.31 -17.29 5.99
N GLN A 517 -27.86 -16.88 4.84
CA GLN A 517 -28.53 -15.60 4.66
C GLN A 517 -29.96 -15.66 5.22
N PHE A 518 -30.37 -14.59 5.86
CA PHE A 518 -31.74 -14.32 6.24
C PHE A 518 -32.11 -12.89 5.81
N THR A 519 -33.37 -12.68 5.49
CA THR A 519 -33.96 -11.40 5.08
C THR A 519 -35.35 -11.24 5.71
N GLY A 520 -35.83 -10.00 5.84
CA GLY A 520 -37.10 -9.70 6.48
C GLY A 520 -37.10 -10.00 7.99
N LEU A 521 -35.95 -9.89 8.65
CA LEU A 521 -35.86 -10.12 10.10
C LEU A 521 -36.20 -8.86 10.91
N THR A 522 -36.80 -9.06 12.08
CA THR A 522 -37.01 -8.03 13.11
C THR A 522 -36.03 -8.25 14.27
N GLY A 523 -35.30 -7.21 14.70
CA GLY A 523 -34.47 -7.21 15.91
C GLY A 523 -34.91 -6.09 16.86
N ASN A 524 -35.09 -6.39 18.15
CA ASN A 524 -35.48 -5.41 19.18
C ASN A 524 -36.72 -4.55 18.81
N GLY A 525 -37.67 -5.13 18.06
CA GLY A 525 -38.91 -4.48 17.62
C GLY A 525 -38.82 -3.71 16.29
N VAL A 526 -37.65 -3.62 15.66
CA VAL A 526 -37.42 -2.88 14.40
C VAL A 526 -36.92 -3.84 13.30
N GLN A 527 -37.23 -3.59 12.03
CA GLN A 527 -36.65 -4.38 10.93
C GLN A 527 -35.12 -4.20 10.89
N THR A 528 -34.38 -5.30 10.71
CA THR A 528 -32.92 -5.27 10.58
C THR A 528 -32.48 -4.74 9.22
N SER A 529 -31.24 -4.26 9.13
CA SER A 529 -30.56 -4.08 7.84
C SER A 529 -30.39 -5.44 7.17
N ASP A 530 -31.25 -5.76 6.21
CA ASP A 530 -31.15 -6.97 5.41
C ASP A 530 -29.99 -6.87 4.39
N PRO A 531 -29.28 -7.96 4.08
CA PRO A 531 -29.42 -9.29 4.67
C PRO A 531 -28.65 -9.48 5.98
N VAL A 532 -29.19 -10.31 6.87
CA VAL A 532 -28.50 -10.78 8.08
C VAL A 532 -27.83 -12.14 7.79
N TYR A 533 -26.56 -12.27 8.16
CA TYR A 533 -25.81 -13.52 8.03
C TYR A 533 -25.62 -14.16 9.40
N LEU A 534 -26.02 -15.43 9.53
CA LEU A 534 -25.87 -16.20 10.77
C LEU A 534 -25.16 -17.53 10.48
N ILE A 535 -24.23 -17.92 11.34
CA ILE A 535 -23.62 -19.25 11.30
C ILE A 535 -24.56 -20.29 11.92
N GLY A 536 -24.78 -21.38 11.19
CA GLY A 536 -25.74 -22.42 11.51
C GLY A 536 -25.11 -23.76 11.83
N LEU A 537 -25.79 -24.50 12.71
CA LEU A 537 -25.41 -25.84 13.15
C LEU A 537 -23.98 -25.87 13.76
N ILE A 538 -23.77 -25.08 14.81
CA ILE A 538 -22.73 -25.37 15.79
C ILE A 538 -23.36 -26.33 16.82
N GLY A 539 -22.56 -27.21 17.41
CA GLY A 539 -23.06 -28.22 18.34
C GLY A 539 -24.04 -29.24 17.75
N GLY A 540 -24.46 -30.18 18.59
CA GLY A 540 -25.55 -31.12 18.31
C GLY A 540 -25.32 -32.08 17.12
N SER A 541 -26.40 -32.74 16.71
CA SER A 541 -26.42 -33.77 15.66
C SER A 541 -27.24 -33.36 14.43
N GLY A 542 -27.77 -32.14 14.42
CA GLY A 542 -28.59 -31.61 13.33
C GLY A 542 -27.94 -31.69 11.93
N ASN A 543 -28.67 -32.30 10.99
CA ASN A 543 -28.38 -32.34 9.56
C ASN A 543 -28.76 -31.01 8.88
N ARG A 544 -28.01 -30.64 7.82
CA ARG A 544 -28.42 -29.58 6.86
C ARG A 544 -29.17 -30.24 5.71
N THR A 545 -30.46 -29.94 5.57
CA THR A 545 -31.28 -30.33 4.42
C THR A 545 -30.95 -29.46 3.22
N VAL A 546 -30.43 -30.05 2.14
CA VAL A 546 -30.07 -29.36 0.90
C VAL A 546 -31.05 -29.70 -0.23
N ALA A 547 -31.19 -28.79 -1.20
CA ALA A 547 -31.93 -29.10 -2.43
C ALA A 547 -31.27 -30.27 -3.19
N SER A 548 -32.07 -31.16 -3.76
CA SER A 548 -31.63 -32.44 -4.35
C SER A 548 -30.75 -32.33 -5.61
N ALA A 549 -30.59 -31.13 -6.17
CA ALA A 549 -29.97 -30.90 -7.47
C ALA A 549 -28.56 -30.26 -7.44
N GLN A 550 -27.99 -29.94 -6.26
CA GLN A 550 -26.72 -29.20 -6.19
C GLN A 550 -25.65 -29.77 -5.25
N MET A 551 -24.41 -29.31 -5.46
CA MET A 551 -23.17 -29.92 -4.98
C MET A 551 -22.94 -29.80 -3.47
N ASN A 552 -23.41 -30.79 -2.70
CA ASN A 552 -22.62 -31.44 -1.65
C ASN A 552 -23.28 -32.78 -1.24
N LYS A 553 -22.82 -33.92 -1.80
CA LYS A 553 -23.41 -35.26 -1.54
C LYS A 553 -23.40 -35.68 -0.07
N LYS A 554 -22.47 -35.12 0.69
CA LYS A 554 -22.15 -35.51 2.06
C LYS A 554 -23.24 -34.89 2.95
N ASN A 555 -24.14 -35.69 3.54
CA ASN A 555 -25.41 -35.16 4.15
C ASN A 555 -25.63 -35.34 5.67
N ASN A 556 -24.78 -36.06 6.39
CA ASN A 556 -24.76 -36.10 7.87
C ASN A 556 -23.57 -35.28 8.43
N PRO A 557 -23.50 -34.90 9.71
CA PRO A 557 -22.26 -34.41 10.33
C PRO A 557 -21.23 -35.54 10.51
N HIS A 558 -19.94 -35.20 10.49
CA HIS A 558 -18.85 -36.14 10.81
C HIS A 558 -18.45 -36.07 12.30
N VAL A 559 -18.56 -34.89 12.91
CA VAL A 559 -18.41 -34.66 14.35
C VAL A 559 -19.74 -34.15 14.90
N ASN A 560 -20.17 -34.67 16.06
CA ASN A 560 -21.49 -34.46 16.68
C ASN A 560 -21.37 -33.80 18.07
N ASN A 561 -22.54 -33.40 18.61
CA ASN A 561 -22.73 -32.93 19.98
C ASN A 561 -21.83 -31.75 20.34
N ASP A 562 -21.34 -31.64 21.57
CA ASP A 562 -20.49 -30.55 22.04
C ASP A 562 -19.12 -30.51 21.35
N GLY A 563 -18.58 -31.67 20.95
CA GLY A 563 -17.36 -31.77 20.13
C GLY A 563 -17.50 -31.17 18.72
N ARG A 564 -18.72 -30.85 18.28
CA ARG A 564 -18.97 -30.11 17.05
C ARG A 564 -18.85 -28.60 17.29
N THR A 565 -17.68 -28.05 17.00
CA THR A 565 -17.31 -26.68 17.37
C THR A 565 -17.10 -25.77 16.16
N PHE A 566 -17.06 -24.47 16.44
CA PHE A 566 -16.57 -23.42 15.54
C PHE A 566 -15.60 -22.53 16.31
N THR A 567 -14.41 -22.29 15.77
CA THR A 567 -13.35 -21.51 16.42
C THR A 567 -13.17 -20.18 15.70
N ILE A 568 -13.20 -19.10 16.49
CA ILE A 568 -12.87 -17.73 16.08
C ILE A 568 -11.67 -17.23 16.87
N TYR A 569 -11.14 -16.08 16.48
CA TYR A 569 -10.05 -15.42 17.20
C TYR A 569 -10.43 -13.99 17.53
N VAL A 570 -10.14 -13.55 18.75
CA VAL A 570 -10.49 -12.23 19.30
C VAL A 570 -9.22 -11.46 19.63
N ASN A 571 -8.99 -10.34 18.97
CA ASN A 571 -7.87 -9.46 19.20
C ASN A 571 -8.24 -8.44 20.30
N ALA A 572 -8.00 -8.78 21.57
CA ALA A 572 -8.38 -7.94 22.70
C ALA A 572 -7.35 -6.81 22.91
N PRO A 573 -7.73 -5.51 22.91
CA PRO A 573 -6.78 -4.40 23.06
C PRO A 573 -6.02 -4.37 24.39
N THR A 574 -6.61 -5.01 25.40
CA THR A 574 -6.18 -5.04 26.80
C THR A 574 -6.43 -6.43 27.37
N GLN A 575 -5.63 -6.84 28.36
CA GLN A 575 -5.94 -8.03 29.16
C GLN A 575 -7.10 -7.72 30.13
N GLY A 576 -8.03 -8.66 30.34
CA GLY A 576 -9.12 -8.49 31.29
C GLY A 576 -10.25 -9.52 31.16
N GLU A 577 -11.32 -9.31 31.92
CA GLU A 577 -12.56 -10.09 31.84
C GLU A 577 -13.53 -9.46 30.83
N TYR A 578 -14.00 -10.22 29.85
CA TYR A 578 -14.86 -9.74 28.77
C TYR A 578 -16.24 -10.42 28.80
N HIS A 579 -17.31 -9.62 28.87
CA HIS A 579 -18.68 -10.07 28.62
C HIS A 579 -18.89 -10.34 27.14
N ILE A 580 -19.64 -11.38 26.82
CA ILE A 580 -20.05 -11.76 25.46
C ILE A 580 -21.51 -11.39 25.22
N SER A 581 -21.81 -10.78 24.08
CA SER A 581 -23.16 -10.55 23.57
C SER A 581 -23.28 -10.90 22.08
N GLY A 582 -24.51 -11.10 21.60
CA GLY A 582 -24.79 -11.42 20.20
C GLY A 582 -26.26 -11.67 19.89
N ALA A 583 -26.58 -11.73 18.59
CA ALA A 583 -27.89 -12.11 18.08
C ALA A 583 -27.95 -13.63 17.78
N TYR A 584 -29.14 -14.22 17.90
CA TYR A 584 -29.40 -15.62 17.58
C TYR A 584 -30.76 -15.82 16.91
N LEU A 585 -30.89 -16.93 16.18
CA LEU A 585 -32.15 -17.32 15.52
C LEU A 585 -32.36 -18.83 15.57
N GLN A 586 -33.61 -19.23 15.81
CA GLN A 586 -34.13 -20.56 15.56
C GLN A 586 -35.65 -20.45 15.35
N GLY A 587 -36.27 -21.44 14.73
CA GLY A 587 -37.73 -21.60 14.75
C GLY A 587 -38.13 -22.84 15.54
N SER A 588 -37.93 -22.81 16.86
CA SER A 588 -38.21 -23.97 17.72
C SER A 588 -38.51 -23.56 19.17
N ASN A 589 -39.56 -24.16 19.74
CA ASN A 589 -39.94 -24.01 21.14
C ASN A 589 -39.02 -24.76 22.13
N ARG A 590 -37.99 -25.48 21.64
CA ARG A 590 -36.95 -26.06 22.49
C ARG A 590 -35.85 -25.02 22.71
N ALA A 591 -35.77 -24.48 23.93
CA ALA A 591 -34.65 -23.63 24.35
C ALA A 591 -33.30 -24.35 24.15
N ARG A 592 -32.30 -23.61 23.67
CA ARG A 592 -30.96 -24.08 23.34
C ARG A 592 -29.90 -23.41 24.22
N SER A 593 -28.67 -23.88 24.07
CA SER A 593 -27.51 -23.35 24.78
C SER A 593 -26.35 -23.16 23.81
N LEU A 594 -25.44 -22.27 24.16
CA LEU A 594 -24.19 -22.00 23.44
C LEU A 594 -23.08 -21.83 24.48
N LYS A 595 -22.00 -22.61 24.33
CA LYS A 595 -20.84 -22.54 25.20
C LYS A 595 -19.67 -21.87 24.48
N PHE A 596 -19.01 -20.95 25.17
CA PHE A 596 -17.76 -20.31 24.77
C PHE A 596 -16.65 -20.75 25.71
N SER A 597 -15.48 -21.11 25.18
CA SER A 597 -14.28 -21.42 25.97
C SER A 597 -13.01 -20.94 25.26
N THR A 598 -11.91 -20.72 26.00
CA THR A 598 -10.59 -20.45 25.39
C THR A 598 -9.77 -21.72 25.11
N VAL A 599 -10.21 -22.88 25.62
CA VAL A 599 -9.56 -24.19 25.45
C VAL A 599 -10.59 -25.31 25.22
N THR A 600 -10.13 -26.48 24.78
CA THR A 600 -10.96 -27.65 24.43
C THR A 600 -11.35 -28.53 25.63
N SER A 601 -10.59 -28.49 26.72
CA SER A 601 -10.82 -29.24 27.96
C SER A 601 -11.49 -28.38 29.03
N SER A 602 -12.10 -29.04 30.04
CA SER A 602 -12.81 -28.39 31.13
C SER A 602 -11.91 -27.42 31.91
N SER A 603 -12.24 -26.12 31.87
CA SER A 603 -11.39 -25.04 32.34
C SER A 603 -12.17 -23.97 33.13
N ASN A 604 -11.45 -23.18 33.91
CA ASN A 604 -12.01 -22.03 34.65
C ASN A 604 -12.30 -20.80 33.74
N ASN A 605 -12.29 -20.98 32.43
CA ASN A 605 -12.51 -19.93 31.43
C ASN A 605 -13.53 -20.34 30.37
N GLU A 606 -14.74 -20.63 30.85
CA GLU A 606 -15.89 -21.00 30.04
C GLU A 606 -17.12 -20.17 30.43
N VAL A 607 -17.96 -19.86 29.45
CA VAL A 607 -19.28 -19.24 29.66
C VAL A 607 -20.29 -20.05 28.85
N THR A 608 -21.26 -20.68 29.53
CA THR A 608 -22.40 -21.33 28.87
C THR A 608 -23.63 -20.45 28.99
N VAL A 609 -24.08 -19.90 27.86
CA VAL A 609 -25.36 -19.20 27.76
C VAL A 609 -26.45 -20.23 27.50
N THR A 610 -27.56 -20.13 28.22
CA THR A 610 -28.68 -21.10 28.20
C THR A 610 -30.00 -20.36 28.03
N GLY A 611 -31.09 -21.10 27.80
CA GLY A 611 -32.42 -20.50 27.63
C GLY A 611 -32.60 -19.77 26.29
N LEU A 612 -31.67 -19.92 25.34
CA LEU A 612 -31.74 -19.30 24.02
C LEU A 612 -32.94 -19.89 23.25
N MET A 613 -34.05 -19.18 23.21
CA MET A 613 -35.31 -19.67 22.64
C MET A 613 -35.95 -18.60 21.76
N GLN A 614 -36.17 -18.97 20.51
CA GLN A 614 -36.94 -18.18 19.56
C GLN A 614 -37.91 -19.12 18.83
N SER A 615 -39.21 -18.81 18.86
CA SER A 615 -40.23 -19.70 18.30
C SER A 615 -40.48 -19.50 16.81
N ASN A 616 -39.81 -18.53 16.17
CA ASN A 616 -40.09 -18.14 14.79
C ASN A 616 -38.80 -17.80 14.00
N TRP A 617 -38.85 -17.96 12.67
CA TRP A 617 -37.74 -17.68 11.76
C TRP A 617 -37.67 -16.22 11.26
N THR A 618 -38.34 -15.28 11.93
CA THR A 618 -38.55 -13.89 11.47
C THR A 618 -38.11 -12.83 12.49
N THR A 619 -37.71 -13.22 13.70
CA THR A 619 -37.33 -12.30 14.79
C THR A 619 -36.02 -12.78 15.39
N LEU A 620 -35.02 -11.90 15.52
CA LEU A 620 -33.76 -12.21 16.18
C LEU A 620 -33.92 -12.18 17.70
N GLY A 621 -33.64 -13.32 18.34
CA GLY A 621 -33.32 -13.37 19.76
C GLY A 621 -31.96 -12.69 20.00
N HIS A 622 -31.76 -12.15 21.20
CA HIS A 622 -30.51 -11.49 21.59
C HIS A 622 -30.07 -12.01 22.97
N PHE A 623 -28.76 -12.06 23.20
CA PHE A 623 -28.19 -12.32 24.53
C PHE A 623 -27.06 -11.32 24.82
N ASP A 624 -26.90 -10.98 26.09
CA ASP A 624 -25.76 -10.23 26.63
C ASP A 624 -25.47 -10.74 28.04
N THR A 625 -24.32 -11.40 28.20
CA THR A 625 -23.90 -11.97 29.48
C THR A 625 -23.71 -10.93 30.59
N LYS A 626 -23.53 -9.65 30.27
CA LYS A 626 -23.55 -8.53 31.24
C LYS A 626 -24.93 -8.34 31.87
N MET A 627 -26.00 -8.61 31.12
CA MET A 627 -27.39 -8.39 31.54
C MET A 627 -27.95 -9.61 32.28
N ILE A 628 -28.54 -9.39 33.46
CA ILE A 628 -29.06 -10.46 34.35
C ILE A 628 -30.12 -11.32 33.66
N SER A 629 -30.89 -10.75 32.71
CA SER A 629 -31.86 -11.45 31.87
C SER A 629 -31.26 -12.54 30.98
N THR A 630 -29.96 -12.52 30.73
CA THR A 630 -29.25 -13.62 30.07
C THR A 630 -28.91 -14.71 31.09
N THR A 631 -29.57 -15.86 30.96
CA THR A 631 -29.31 -17.04 31.79
C THR A 631 -27.98 -17.69 31.43
N VAL A 632 -27.06 -17.77 32.38
CA VAL A 632 -25.81 -18.52 32.26
C VAL A 632 -25.82 -19.74 33.18
N SER A 633 -25.02 -20.76 32.84
CA SER A 633 -24.84 -21.96 33.67
C SER A 633 -23.37 -22.32 33.82
N GLY A 634 -23.00 -22.82 35.00
CA GLY A 634 -21.66 -23.27 35.34
C GLY A 634 -21.44 -23.24 36.86
N THR A 635 -20.38 -23.88 37.34
CA THR A 635 -19.97 -23.82 38.75
C THR A 635 -18.47 -23.47 38.81
N PRO A 636 -18.09 -22.22 39.13
CA PRO A 636 -18.96 -21.05 39.37
C PRO A 636 -19.70 -20.57 38.12
N MET A 637 -20.77 -19.79 38.30
CA MET A 637 -21.52 -19.16 37.20
C MET A 637 -20.77 -17.95 36.63
N LYS A 638 -19.72 -18.21 35.83
CA LYS A 638 -18.93 -17.15 35.17
C LYS A 638 -19.76 -16.44 34.09
N ARG A 639 -19.65 -15.10 34.03
CA ARG A 639 -20.37 -14.23 33.06
C ARG A 639 -19.42 -13.56 32.06
N THR A 640 -18.16 -13.96 32.05
CA THR A 640 -17.05 -13.33 31.31
C THR A 640 -16.04 -14.38 30.85
N LEU A 641 -15.28 -14.08 29.80
CA LEU A 641 -14.03 -14.78 29.50
C LEU A 641 -12.83 -13.90 29.86
N THR A 642 -11.85 -14.49 30.53
CA THR A 642 -10.52 -13.90 30.70
C THR A 642 -9.83 -13.91 29.34
N LEU A 643 -9.49 -12.75 28.80
CA LEU A 643 -8.72 -12.59 27.57
C LEU A 643 -7.38 -11.92 27.87
N ASN A 644 -6.32 -12.37 27.20
CA ASN A 644 -5.02 -11.72 27.19
C ASN A 644 -5.02 -10.56 26.19
N LYS A 645 -4.12 -9.58 26.35
CA LYS A 645 -3.90 -8.56 25.31
C LYS A 645 -3.40 -9.23 24.02
N GLY A 646 -3.95 -8.84 22.87
CA GLY A 646 -3.66 -9.43 21.57
C GLY A 646 -4.63 -10.56 21.21
N LEU A 647 -4.17 -11.51 20.41
CA LEU A 647 -5.01 -12.54 19.80
C LEU A 647 -5.35 -13.70 20.78
N ASN A 648 -6.64 -13.99 20.93
CA ASN A 648 -7.17 -15.06 21.78
C ASN A 648 -8.00 -16.04 20.95
N LYS A 649 -7.79 -17.35 21.12
CA LYS A 649 -8.64 -18.41 20.53
C LYS A 649 -9.94 -18.54 21.32
N ILE A 650 -11.10 -18.45 20.66
CA ILE A 650 -12.41 -18.69 21.27
C ILE A 650 -13.12 -19.83 20.54
N ILE A 651 -13.56 -20.85 21.29
CA ILE A 651 -14.24 -22.04 20.78
C ILE A 651 -15.73 -21.94 21.14
N LEU A 652 -16.58 -21.91 20.12
CA LEU A 652 -18.04 -22.00 20.22
C LEU A 652 -18.44 -23.47 20.13
N SER A 653 -19.26 -23.94 21.06
CA SER A 653 -19.69 -25.34 21.17
C SER A 653 -21.13 -25.45 21.66
N GLY A 654 -21.74 -26.64 21.47
CA GLY A 654 -22.99 -27.00 22.12
C GLY A 654 -22.77 -27.42 23.59
N VAL A 655 -23.83 -27.98 24.18
CA VAL A 655 -23.74 -28.81 25.39
C VAL A 655 -24.08 -30.26 25.02
N ASN A 656 -23.69 -31.24 25.84
CA ASN A 656 -23.57 -32.68 25.48
C ASN A 656 -24.73 -33.34 24.70
N ASN A 657 -25.95 -32.79 24.70
CA ASN A 657 -27.09 -33.27 23.89
C ASN A 657 -27.97 -32.13 23.30
N GLY A 658 -27.38 -31.02 22.86
CA GLY A 658 -28.11 -29.90 22.26
C GLY A 658 -27.42 -29.23 21.07
N ASP A 659 -28.13 -29.17 19.93
CA ASP A 659 -27.79 -28.23 18.83
C ASP A 659 -27.90 -26.78 19.34
N THR A 660 -26.99 -25.90 18.90
CA THR A 660 -27.08 -24.45 19.17
C THR A 660 -28.16 -23.80 18.28
N PRO A 661 -28.60 -22.56 18.59
CA PRO A 661 -29.28 -21.75 17.58
C PRO A 661 -28.31 -21.34 16.45
N PHE A 662 -28.82 -20.70 15.40
CA PHE A 662 -27.99 -19.93 14.46
C PHE A 662 -27.49 -18.67 15.17
N ILE A 663 -26.22 -18.30 15.00
CA ILE A 663 -25.55 -17.22 15.76
C ILE A 663 -25.06 -16.13 14.80
N GLY A 664 -25.26 -14.87 15.15
CA GLY A 664 -24.74 -13.71 14.40
C GLY A 664 -23.36 -13.27 14.87
N ASN A 665 -22.94 -12.07 14.46
CA ASN A 665 -21.70 -11.46 14.95
C ASN A 665 -21.70 -11.33 16.48
N LEU A 666 -20.52 -11.52 17.08
CA LEU A 666 -20.32 -11.60 18.53
C LEU A 666 -19.51 -10.41 19.03
N THR A 667 -19.95 -9.78 20.11
CA THR A 667 -19.25 -8.65 20.73
C THR A 667 -18.71 -9.04 22.10
N PHE A 668 -17.42 -8.83 22.29
CA PHE A 668 -16.69 -9.01 23.54
C PHE A 668 -16.45 -7.62 24.15
N THR A 669 -17.08 -7.31 25.29
CA THR A 669 -16.97 -6.01 25.97
C THR A 669 -16.25 -6.17 27.32
N LEU A 670 -15.20 -5.38 27.54
CA LEU A 670 -14.42 -5.40 28.77
C LEU A 670 -15.29 -5.05 29.99
N SER A 671 -15.16 -5.83 31.06
CA SER A 671 -15.76 -5.53 32.37
C SER A 671 -15.04 -4.35 33.02
N ALA A 672 -15.80 -3.36 33.49
CA ALA A 672 -15.28 -2.26 34.31
C ALA A 672 -14.96 -2.70 35.76
N THR A 673 -15.29 -3.94 36.13
CA THR A 673 -15.14 -4.45 37.50
C THR A 673 -14.35 -5.77 37.48
N PRO A 674 -13.23 -5.87 38.23
CA PRO A 674 -12.66 -7.17 38.57
C PRO A 674 -13.64 -7.93 39.46
N GLN A 675 -13.92 -9.21 39.18
CA GLN A 675 -14.63 -10.03 40.16
C GLN A 675 -13.72 -10.28 41.37
N THR A 676 -14.16 -9.87 42.55
CA THR A 676 -13.49 -10.18 43.82
C THR A 676 -13.39 -11.69 44.01
N ALA A 677 -12.18 -12.16 44.31
CA ALA A 677 -11.97 -13.52 44.78
C ALA A 677 -12.41 -13.68 46.25
N ALA A 678 -12.65 -14.94 46.63
CA ALA A 678 -13.05 -15.41 47.96
C ALA A 678 -14.45 -14.98 48.47
N ASN A 679 -15.27 -15.99 48.79
CA ASN A 679 -16.32 -15.82 49.80
C ASN A 679 -15.68 -15.47 51.15
N PRO A 680 -16.33 -14.66 52.01
CA PRO A 680 -15.95 -14.60 53.42
C PRO A 680 -16.14 -15.99 54.04
N SER A 681 -15.10 -16.50 54.70
CA SER A 681 -15.14 -17.77 55.41
C SER A 681 -16.09 -17.69 56.60
N SER A 682 -17.21 -18.41 56.54
CA SER A 682 -18.19 -18.50 57.63
C SER A 682 -17.66 -19.38 58.76
N THR A 683 -16.80 -18.83 59.62
CA THR A 683 -16.38 -19.47 60.87
C THR A 683 -17.51 -19.38 61.91
N SER A 684 -18.33 -20.43 62.01
CA SER A 684 -19.20 -20.63 63.17
C SER A 684 -18.36 -20.73 64.44
N PRO A 685 -18.73 -20.07 65.56
CA PRO A 685 -18.04 -20.26 66.82
C PRO A 685 -18.28 -21.69 67.34
N GLN A 686 -17.20 -22.42 67.62
CA GLN A 686 -17.31 -23.62 68.47
C GLN A 686 -17.37 -23.17 69.93
N SER A 687 -18.48 -23.49 70.60
CA SER A 687 -18.59 -23.32 72.05
C SER A 687 -17.58 -24.21 72.77
N GLN A 688 -16.71 -23.61 73.58
CA GLN A 688 -16.00 -24.32 74.65
C GLN A 688 -16.75 -24.11 75.97
N THR A 689 -17.19 -25.22 76.56
CA THR A 689 -17.50 -25.34 77.99
C THR A 689 -16.86 -26.62 78.51
N GLN A 690 -16.63 -26.66 79.83
CA GLN A 690 -15.92 -27.73 80.54
C GLN A 690 -16.65 -29.08 80.47
#